data_AF-A0AA39LVX4-F1
#
_entry.id   AF-A0AA39LVX4-F1
#
_cell.length_a   1.000
_cell.length_b   1.000
_cell.length_c   1.000
_cell.angle_alpha   90.00
_cell.angle_beta   90.00
_cell.angle_gamma   90.00
#
_symmetry.space_group_name_H-M   'P 1'
#
loop_
_entity.id
_entity.type
_entity.pdbx_description
1 polymer ?
#
loop_
_entity_poly.entity_id
_entity_poly.type
_entity_poly.pdbx_seq_one_letter_code
_entity_poly.pdbx_strand_id
1 'polypeptide(L)'
;MMISGKTLDWPNCRRKLLKADNLGFAMRSPDDFCEHNNDENFCGPSSMLDFSRLSQDEQESTIYEEVNMVFSGNDTVNIRRQFNEQGAISWNINEKLSQTIRNQVRECLSLATHLHTARKHINAILSDGKRGTVAQSVAYVCSRILFKNVEKLCFELDDCPNKHISVISAKAKPVESTAVDIGKILKFIDENHLIGGGVIGYLYEQKNYFLPSGFSQLLNKMISAAEEAYYILLFDWITTGCLIRDRAYEFMIWDLKRAKNLTVEDFTSGYSIERAKNYDTFEKRFVFISDLCPKTLEPVMDTIVKCGRYLYLYEQHVSKARPLPLPLTLSNFKELAKRDLATVMTVIKDICEKSSRNLLKLLREKYDLDLFAKSLGQFFLDDGSGWLSNFIDYTVAKGIDVNEPSRALQVCFNTAIDNSLLKNNKFRSSFKLTRKEFKGIFQSVHGGFTQNDPDSRVLLRESVAFDVSMNPAFAIIFPDTIIERYNNFFHVLIHLKRVQVLLLRKKTELARTSYEEKSLLNSMMRFVDKILQYVSEWVICGQLKIFHDAIGKATSIEQVVAVQDHCLNEATKKSSLDRACVAFVDVLLDIIISYVTGDWCDFKEVGEAFAKNIDLCKEIVIQHESNLTPLSPLTYWLFRSSGSYSEH
;
A
#
# COMPACT_ATOMS: atom_id res chain seq x y z
N MET A 1 -7.00 0.96 -0.04
CA MET A 1 -6.16 2.17 -0.08
C MET A 1 -5.17 2.02 1.06
N MET A 2 -3.90 1.67 0.78
CA MET A 2 -2.89 1.51 1.83
C MET A 2 -2.25 2.87 2.12
N ILE A 3 -1.96 3.11 3.40
CA ILE A 3 -1.33 4.35 3.86
C ILE A 3 0.06 4.42 3.21
N SER A 4 0.21 5.32 2.24
CA SER A 4 1.50 5.65 1.66
C SER A 4 2.27 6.44 2.71
N GLY A 5 3.25 5.80 3.36
CA GLY A 5 4.12 6.40 4.36
C GLY A 5 5.08 7.47 3.83
N LYS A 6 4.76 8.17 2.73
CA LYS A 6 5.61 9.23 2.15
C LYS A 6 5.78 10.46 3.07
N THR A 7 5.27 10.42 4.30
CA THR A 7 5.29 11.55 5.25
C THR A 7 5.58 11.16 6.70
N LEU A 8 5.96 9.91 6.98
CA LEU A 8 6.29 9.46 8.34
C LEU A 8 7.79 9.31 8.57
N ASP A 9 8.24 9.70 9.76
CA ASP A 9 9.58 9.40 10.30
C ASP A 9 9.71 7.89 10.61
N TRP A 10 9.66 7.10 9.53
CA TRP A 10 9.83 5.67 9.58
C TRP A 10 11.17 5.24 10.22
N PRO A 11 12.28 6.01 10.15
CA PRO A 11 13.50 5.67 10.88
C PRO A 11 13.30 5.63 12.40
N ASN A 12 12.52 6.55 12.98
CA ASN A 12 12.15 6.52 14.39
C ASN A 12 11.26 5.33 14.72
N CYS A 13 10.26 5.07 13.88
CA CYS A 13 9.35 3.93 14.04
C CYS A 13 10.08 2.58 14.00
N ARG A 14 11.03 2.43 13.07
CA ARG A 14 11.92 1.27 12.99
C ARG A 14 12.72 1.07 14.27
N ARG A 15 13.29 2.14 14.84
CA ARG A 15 14.02 2.05 16.12
C ARG A 15 13.13 1.54 17.26
N LYS A 16 11.85 1.90 17.27
CA LYS A 16 10.89 1.33 18.25
C LYS A 16 10.63 -0.15 17.97
N LEU A 17 10.41 -0.53 16.71
CA LEU A 17 10.21 -1.93 16.30
C LEU A 17 11.39 -2.83 16.71
N LEU A 18 12.62 -2.42 16.40
CA LEU A 18 13.83 -3.15 16.76
C LEU A 18 14.04 -3.29 18.27
N LYS A 19 13.50 -2.38 19.09
CA LYS A 19 13.52 -2.47 20.55
C LYS A 19 12.44 -3.42 21.08
N ALA A 20 11.28 -3.45 20.44
CA ALA A 20 10.13 -4.26 20.84
C ALA A 20 10.28 -5.73 20.40
N ASP A 21 10.86 -5.96 19.23
CA ASP A 21 11.17 -7.29 18.71
C ASP A 21 12.45 -7.80 19.41
N ASN A 22 12.28 -8.37 20.61
CA ASN A 22 13.32 -8.91 21.50
C ASN A 22 14.14 -10.08 20.90
N LEU A 23 14.14 -10.28 19.58
CA LEU A 23 15.04 -11.21 18.91
C LEU A 23 16.45 -10.63 18.95
N GLY A 24 17.23 -11.10 19.92
CA GLY A 24 18.66 -10.80 20.02
C GLY A 24 19.32 -10.97 18.66
N PHE A 25 19.87 -9.89 18.12
CA PHE A 25 20.82 -9.99 17.03
C PHE A 25 21.96 -10.86 17.56
N ALA A 26 22.14 -12.04 16.98
CA ALA A 26 23.38 -12.76 17.20
C ALA A 26 24.47 -11.81 16.72
N MET A 27 25.21 -11.22 17.66
CA MET A 27 26.54 -10.71 17.37
C MET A 27 27.24 -11.90 16.72
N ARG A 28 27.47 -11.85 15.41
CA ARG A 28 28.49 -12.73 14.85
C ARG A 28 29.73 -12.38 15.64
N SER A 29 30.32 -13.37 16.33
CA SER A 29 31.57 -13.08 16.99
C SER A 29 32.53 -12.59 15.91
N PRO A 30 33.42 -11.64 16.24
CA PRO A 30 34.45 -11.18 15.30
C PRO A 30 35.32 -12.32 14.73
N ASP A 31 35.22 -13.53 15.29
CA ASP A 31 36.16 -14.64 15.10
C ASP A 31 36.15 -15.24 13.69
N ASP A 32 35.09 -15.09 12.89
CA ASP A 32 35.09 -15.54 11.48
C ASP A 32 35.91 -14.61 10.56
N PHE A 33 36.32 -13.44 11.07
CA PHE A 33 37.17 -12.48 10.37
C PHE A 33 38.38 -12.03 11.20
N CYS A 34 38.76 -12.80 12.22
CA CYS A 34 40.00 -12.57 12.95
C CYS A 34 41.22 -12.87 12.05
N GLU A 35 41.57 -11.93 11.17
CA GLU A 35 42.94 -11.44 11.23
C GLU A 35 43.08 -10.81 12.61
N HIS A 36 43.98 -11.37 13.41
CA HIS A 36 44.27 -10.98 14.78
C HIS A 36 44.05 -9.46 15.02
N ASN A 37 42.97 -9.10 15.72
CA ASN A 37 42.90 -7.84 16.45
C ASN A 37 43.89 -7.95 17.61
N ASN A 38 45.18 -7.85 17.27
CA ASN A 38 46.22 -7.57 18.23
C ASN A 38 46.14 -6.06 18.53
N ASP A 39 45.10 -5.66 19.27
CA ASP A 39 44.99 -4.33 19.88
C ASP A 39 45.94 -4.19 21.09
N GLU A 40 46.63 -5.27 21.47
CA GLU A 40 47.80 -5.19 22.32
C GLU A 40 48.98 -4.73 21.46
N ASN A 41 49.53 -3.56 21.80
CA ASN A 41 50.86 -3.13 21.37
C ASN A 41 51.88 -4.23 21.69
N PHE A 42 52.07 -5.20 20.77
CA PHE A 42 53.04 -6.30 20.93
C PHE A 42 54.48 -5.79 21.04
N CYS A 43 54.72 -4.54 20.64
CA CYS A 43 55.93 -3.82 20.99
C CYS A 43 55.69 -3.01 22.26
N GLY A 44 56.22 -3.47 23.39
CA GLY A 44 56.39 -2.63 24.57
C GLY A 44 57.23 -1.37 24.27
N PRO A 45 57.65 -0.59 25.28
CA PRO A 45 58.53 0.56 25.11
C PRO A 45 59.97 0.12 24.73
N SER A 46 60.13 -0.71 23.71
CA SER A 46 61.40 -1.05 23.08
C SER A 46 61.82 0.13 22.21
N SER A 47 63.03 0.63 22.45
CA SER A 47 63.68 1.69 21.66
C SER A 47 63.67 1.32 20.18
N MET A 48 63.17 2.24 19.34
CA MET A 48 63.24 2.09 17.88
C MET A 48 64.68 1.81 17.43
N LEU A 49 64.85 1.07 16.32
CA LEU A 49 66.18 0.68 15.84
C LEU A 49 67.04 1.91 15.55
N ASP A 50 68.33 1.80 15.84
CA ASP A 50 69.28 2.87 15.52
C ASP A 50 69.79 2.73 14.09
N PHE A 51 69.25 3.54 13.18
CA PHE A 51 69.65 3.56 11.78
C PHE A 51 70.90 4.40 11.49
N SER A 52 71.48 5.09 12.49
CA SER A 52 72.62 6.00 12.30
C SER A 52 73.90 5.34 11.76
N ARG A 53 74.00 4.00 11.86
CA ARG A 53 75.16 3.20 11.41
C ARG A 53 74.93 2.43 10.11
N LEU A 54 73.72 2.48 9.55
CA LEU A 54 73.34 1.71 8.36
C LEU A 54 73.42 2.57 7.10
N SER A 55 73.84 1.97 5.99
CA SER A 55 73.78 2.62 4.67
C SER A 55 72.33 2.90 4.27
N GLN A 56 72.13 3.84 3.34
CA GLN A 56 70.78 4.22 2.91
C GLN A 56 70.02 3.03 2.27
N ASP A 57 70.72 2.13 1.58
CA ASP A 57 70.14 0.94 0.96
C ASP A 57 69.71 -0.12 1.99
N GLU A 58 70.50 -0.31 3.07
CA GLU A 58 70.14 -1.19 4.19
C GLU A 58 68.95 -0.66 5.00
N GLN A 59 68.90 0.67 5.20
CA GLN A 59 67.74 1.34 5.78
C GLN A 59 66.49 1.12 4.92
N GLU A 60 66.60 1.29 3.60
CA GLU A 60 65.48 1.14 2.67
C GLU A 60 64.95 -0.29 2.63
N SER A 61 65.84 -1.29 2.56
CA SER A 61 65.46 -2.71 2.56
C SER A 61 64.74 -3.15 3.85
N THR A 62 65.22 -2.69 5.01
CA THR A 62 64.59 -3.01 6.31
C THR A 62 63.19 -2.38 6.40
N ILE A 63 63.07 -1.12 6.00
CA ILE A 63 61.79 -0.40 6.03
C ILE A 63 60.81 -0.91 4.97
N TYR A 64 61.31 -1.40 3.82
CA TYR A 64 60.49 -2.03 2.80
C TYR A 64 59.67 -3.21 3.35
N GLU A 65 60.32 -4.09 4.09
CA GLU A 65 59.66 -5.25 4.73
C GLU A 65 58.66 -4.82 5.80
N GLU A 66 59.01 -3.79 6.59
CA GLU A 66 58.10 -3.23 7.59
C GLU A 66 56.85 -2.60 6.96
N VAL A 67 57.00 -1.85 5.86
CA VAL A 67 55.86 -1.26 5.14
C VAL A 67 54.95 -2.37 4.58
N ASN A 68 55.51 -3.47 4.07
CA ASN A 68 54.70 -4.60 3.60
C ASN A 68 53.92 -5.26 4.76
N MET A 69 54.55 -5.44 5.93
CA MET A 69 53.87 -5.95 7.14
C MET A 69 52.74 -5.02 7.62
N VAL A 70 52.93 -3.71 7.49
CA VAL A 70 51.90 -2.70 7.84
C VAL A 70 50.67 -2.81 6.93
N PHE A 71 50.82 -3.10 5.64
CA PHE A 71 49.67 -3.32 4.75
C PHE A 71 48.84 -4.55 5.11
N SER A 72 49.48 -5.58 5.65
CA SER A 72 48.80 -6.76 6.22
C SER A 72 48.10 -6.47 7.55
N GLY A 73 48.29 -5.28 8.13
CA GLY A 73 47.61 -4.82 9.35
C GLY A 73 48.41 -4.99 10.64
N ASN A 74 49.70 -5.33 10.56
CA ASN A 74 50.59 -5.48 11.71
C ASN A 74 51.32 -4.17 12.04
N ASP A 75 51.49 -3.86 13.33
CA ASP A 75 52.42 -2.80 13.76
C ASP A 75 53.85 -3.31 13.75
N THR A 76 54.81 -2.44 13.43
CA THR A 76 56.23 -2.79 13.37
C THR A 76 57.05 -1.95 14.36
N VAL A 77 58.33 -2.29 14.49
CA VAL A 77 59.22 -1.64 15.46
C VAL A 77 59.45 -0.16 15.11
N ASN A 78 59.60 0.16 13.82
CA ASN A 78 59.95 1.49 13.33
C ASN A 78 58.78 2.26 12.70
N ILE A 79 57.64 1.60 12.47
CA ILE A 79 56.39 2.21 12.00
C ILE A 79 55.26 1.76 12.92
N ARG A 80 54.72 2.69 13.71
CA ARG A 80 53.67 2.41 14.68
C ARG A 80 52.41 3.20 14.39
N ARG A 81 51.25 2.55 14.45
CA ARG A 81 49.94 3.23 14.44
C ARG A 81 49.75 4.02 15.73
N GLN A 82 49.19 5.21 15.58
CA GLN A 82 48.73 6.06 16.67
C GLN A 82 47.29 6.48 16.39
N PHE A 83 46.52 6.68 17.45
CA PHE A 83 45.14 7.15 17.33
C PHE A 83 45.02 8.55 17.89
N ASN A 84 44.41 9.42 17.11
CA ASN A 84 44.06 10.77 17.52
C ASN A 84 42.92 10.68 18.56
N GLU A 85 42.66 11.75 19.33
CA GLU A 85 41.50 11.81 20.26
C GLU A 85 40.15 11.55 19.56
N GLN A 86 40.07 11.82 18.25
CA GLN A 86 38.90 11.57 17.39
C GLN A 86 38.87 10.15 16.80
N GLY A 87 39.82 9.29 17.15
CA GLY A 87 39.94 7.92 16.63
C GLY A 87 40.37 7.82 15.16
N ALA A 88 40.94 8.89 14.60
CA ALA A 88 41.63 8.85 13.31
C ALA A 88 43.04 8.24 13.48
N ILE A 89 43.58 7.63 12.42
CA ILE A 89 44.94 7.08 12.45
C ILE A 89 45.96 8.16 12.12
N SER A 90 47.01 8.19 12.92
CA SER A 90 48.29 8.84 12.64
C SER A 90 49.42 7.80 12.72
N TRP A 91 50.58 8.13 12.15
CA TRP A 91 51.69 7.20 12.05
C TRP A 91 52.94 7.79 12.71
N ASN A 92 53.52 7.05 13.65
CA ASN A 92 54.81 7.36 14.22
C ASN A 92 55.90 6.60 13.46
N ILE A 93 56.79 7.35 12.82
CA ILE A 93 57.88 6.85 11.99
C ILE A 93 59.20 7.17 12.70
N ASN A 94 60.11 6.19 12.76
CA ASN A 94 61.41 6.36 13.42
C ASN A 94 62.15 7.64 12.96
N GLU A 95 62.46 8.52 13.92
CA GLU A 95 63.09 9.81 13.67
C GLU A 95 64.53 9.71 13.15
N LYS A 96 65.20 8.57 13.40
CA LYS A 96 66.58 8.30 12.99
C LYS A 96 66.73 7.90 11.52
N LEU A 97 65.62 7.72 10.79
CA LEU A 97 65.63 7.46 9.34
C LEU A 97 65.95 8.72 8.54
N SER A 98 66.56 8.55 7.36
CA SER A 98 66.81 9.66 6.44
C SER A 98 65.50 10.39 6.09
N GLN A 99 65.55 11.72 5.93
CA GLN A 99 64.37 12.54 5.64
C GLN A 99 63.66 12.10 4.35
N THR A 100 64.41 11.71 3.33
CA THR A 100 63.90 11.25 2.03
C THR A 100 63.08 9.96 2.19
N ILE A 101 63.65 8.95 2.88
CA ILE A 101 62.95 7.68 3.16
C ILE A 101 61.69 7.95 4.00
N ARG A 102 61.78 8.78 5.05
CA ARG A 102 60.60 9.12 5.89
C ARG A 102 59.45 9.73 5.08
N ASN A 103 59.76 10.58 4.10
CA ASN A 103 58.73 11.18 3.25
C ASN A 103 58.09 10.14 2.32
N GLN A 104 58.89 9.27 1.70
CA GLN A 104 58.37 8.19 0.83
C GLN A 104 57.55 7.14 1.61
N VAL A 105 57.97 6.80 2.82
CA VAL A 105 57.20 5.94 3.73
C VAL A 105 55.87 6.58 4.05
N ARG A 106 55.84 7.89 4.38
CA ARG A 106 54.59 8.60 4.67
C ARG A 106 53.62 8.58 3.49
N GLU A 107 54.11 8.68 2.26
CA GLU A 107 53.29 8.50 1.06
C GLU A 107 52.71 7.08 0.98
N CYS A 108 53.49 6.04 1.31
CA CYS A 108 52.99 4.64 1.31
C CYS A 108 51.95 4.38 2.41
N LEU A 109 52.08 5.01 3.58
CA LEU A 109 51.17 4.82 4.73
C LEU A 109 49.77 5.43 4.51
N SER A 110 49.59 6.22 3.46
CA SER A 110 48.26 6.65 3.00
C SER A 110 47.36 5.44 2.72
N LEU A 111 47.86 4.42 2.01
CA LEU A 111 47.13 3.16 1.75
C LEU A 111 46.70 2.49 3.06
N ALA A 112 47.62 2.35 4.02
CA ALA A 112 47.31 1.72 5.31
C ALA A 112 46.21 2.47 6.08
N THR A 113 46.20 3.80 5.98
CA THR A 113 45.15 4.66 6.56
C THR A 113 43.79 4.44 5.90
N HIS A 114 43.75 4.37 4.56
CA HIS A 114 42.53 4.08 3.81
C HIS A 114 42.01 2.66 4.06
N LEU A 115 42.91 1.66 4.13
CA LEU A 115 42.57 0.28 4.46
C LEU A 115 41.95 0.17 5.86
N HIS A 116 42.53 0.84 6.86
CA HIS A 116 41.95 0.86 8.20
C HIS A 116 40.57 1.51 8.21
N THR A 117 40.40 2.65 7.54
CA THR A 117 39.09 3.35 7.46
C THR A 117 38.03 2.45 6.83
N ALA A 118 38.36 1.77 5.73
CA ALA A 118 37.46 0.82 5.10
C ALA A 118 37.13 -0.37 6.02
N ARG A 119 38.16 -0.99 6.65
CA ARG A 119 37.98 -2.11 7.59
C ARG A 119 37.13 -1.72 8.81
N LYS A 120 37.29 -0.50 9.35
CA LYS A 120 36.48 0.04 10.45
C LYS A 120 34.99 0.02 10.11
N HIS A 121 34.60 0.59 8.95
CA HIS A 121 33.20 0.63 8.55
C HIS A 121 32.67 -0.75 8.09
N ILE A 122 33.51 -1.59 7.49
CA ILE A 122 33.16 -3.00 7.21
C ILE A 122 32.77 -3.71 8.51
N ASN A 123 33.64 -3.63 9.53
CA ASN A 123 33.42 -4.30 10.81
C ASN A 123 32.21 -3.72 11.54
N ALA A 124 32.01 -2.39 11.51
CA ALA A 124 30.83 -1.75 12.09
C ALA A 124 29.51 -2.26 11.47
N ILE A 125 29.48 -2.43 10.14
CA ILE A 125 28.28 -2.91 9.45
C ILE A 125 28.05 -4.42 9.66
N LEU A 126 29.12 -5.22 9.62
CA LEU A 126 29.02 -6.69 9.76
C LEU A 126 28.70 -7.13 11.20
N SER A 127 29.17 -6.41 12.20
CA SER A 127 28.93 -6.73 13.62
C SER A 127 27.53 -6.33 14.09
N ASP A 128 26.93 -5.28 13.52
CA ASP A 128 25.61 -4.81 13.90
C ASP A 128 24.51 -5.43 13.01
N GLY A 129 23.82 -6.44 13.55
CA GLY A 129 22.67 -7.07 12.90
C GLY A 129 21.51 -6.11 12.58
N LYS A 130 21.44 -4.95 13.25
CA LYS A 130 20.45 -3.90 12.95
C LYS A 130 20.74 -3.18 11.65
N ARG A 131 21.89 -3.39 11.00
CA ARG A 131 22.17 -2.82 9.67
C ARG A 131 21.45 -3.55 8.54
N GLY A 132 20.95 -4.75 8.80
CA GLY A 132 20.24 -5.55 7.82
C GLY A 132 21.18 -6.29 6.87
N THR A 133 20.62 -7.30 6.22
CA THR A 133 21.32 -8.22 5.34
C THR A 133 21.81 -7.56 4.05
N VAL A 134 21.11 -6.52 3.57
CA VAL A 134 21.50 -5.78 2.37
C VAL A 134 22.77 -4.95 2.60
N ALA A 135 22.86 -4.21 3.70
CA ALA A 135 24.09 -3.46 4.03
C ALA A 135 25.26 -4.42 4.31
N GLN A 136 24.98 -5.52 5.02
CA GLN A 136 25.98 -6.55 5.33
C GLN A 136 26.51 -7.27 4.08
N SER A 137 25.67 -7.54 3.08
CA SER A 137 26.13 -8.18 1.84
C SER A 137 27.09 -7.28 1.06
N VAL A 138 26.83 -5.96 1.04
CA VAL A 138 27.73 -4.96 0.45
C VAL A 138 29.06 -4.92 1.19
N ALA A 139 29.04 -4.81 2.53
CA ALA A 139 30.25 -4.79 3.36
C ALA A 139 31.08 -6.07 3.20
N TYR A 140 30.42 -7.23 3.13
CA TYR A 140 31.08 -8.52 2.91
C TYR A 140 31.78 -8.60 1.54
N VAL A 141 31.12 -8.17 0.46
CA VAL A 141 31.74 -8.14 -0.87
C VAL A 141 32.91 -7.17 -0.92
N CYS A 142 32.79 -5.99 -0.30
CA CYS A 142 33.87 -5.03 -0.18
C CYS A 142 35.07 -5.62 0.56
N SER A 143 34.83 -6.29 1.70
CA SER A 143 35.85 -6.99 2.48
C SER A 143 36.62 -8.01 1.64
N ARG A 144 35.91 -8.87 0.90
CA ARG A 144 36.54 -9.87 0.02
C ARG A 144 37.37 -9.27 -1.11
N ILE A 145 36.92 -8.15 -1.68
CA ILE A 145 37.65 -7.47 -2.75
C ILE A 145 38.93 -6.82 -2.20
N LEU A 146 38.82 -6.13 -1.06
CA LEU A 146 39.98 -5.53 -0.40
C LEU A 146 41.00 -6.57 0.02
N PHE A 147 40.56 -7.64 0.69
CA PHE A 147 41.43 -8.72 1.12
C PHE A 147 42.22 -9.30 -0.06
N LYS A 148 41.54 -9.66 -1.16
CA LYS A 148 42.20 -10.19 -2.36
C LYS A 148 43.19 -9.21 -3.00
N ASN A 149 42.85 -7.92 -3.02
CA ASN A 149 43.72 -6.91 -3.62
C ASN A 149 44.97 -6.66 -2.75
N VAL A 150 44.82 -6.67 -1.43
CA VAL A 150 45.94 -6.54 -0.48
C VAL A 150 46.82 -7.79 -0.50
N GLU A 151 46.24 -8.99 -0.45
CA GLU A 151 46.97 -10.26 -0.54
C GLU A 151 47.80 -10.32 -1.84
N LYS A 152 47.19 -9.95 -2.97
CA LYS A 152 47.90 -9.88 -4.25
C LYS A 152 49.03 -8.85 -4.24
N LEU A 153 48.81 -7.68 -3.65
CA LEU A 153 49.84 -6.64 -3.53
C LEU A 153 51.02 -7.14 -2.68
N CYS A 154 50.76 -7.69 -1.50
CA CYS A 154 51.81 -8.20 -0.61
C CYS A 154 52.65 -9.28 -1.31
N PHE A 155 51.99 -10.20 -2.02
CA PHE A 155 52.68 -11.22 -2.82
C PHE A 155 53.56 -10.62 -3.92
N GLU A 156 53.04 -9.63 -4.66
CA GLU A 156 53.80 -8.92 -5.71
C GLU A 156 54.96 -8.08 -5.15
N LEU A 157 54.90 -7.67 -3.88
CA LEU A 157 55.97 -6.94 -3.18
C LEU A 157 57.04 -7.88 -2.63
N ASP A 158 56.66 -9.07 -2.17
CA ASP A 158 57.60 -10.09 -1.68
C ASP A 158 58.43 -10.70 -2.82
N ASP A 159 57.84 -10.92 -4.00
CA ASP A 159 58.51 -11.46 -5.19
C ASP A 159 59.35 -10.41 -5.96
N CYS A 160 59.39 -9.17 -5.49
CA CYS A 160 60.07 -8.09 -6.18
C CYS A 160 61.59 -8.13 -5.89
N PRO A 161 62.46 -8.27 -6.92
CA PRO A 161 63.91 -8.38 -6.71
C PRO A 161 64.55 -7.08 -6.22
N ASN A 162 63.93 -5.93 -6.51
CA ASN A 162 64.40 -4.61 -6.11
C ASN A 162 63.52 -4.05 -4.98
N LYS A 163 64.01 -4.14 -3.73
CA LYS A 163 63.32 -3.69 -2.51
C LYS A 163 63.45 -2.18 -2.27
N HIS A 164 62.96 -1.36 -3.21
CA HIS A 164 62.90 0.10 -3.06
C HIS A 164 61.48 0.57 -2.72
N ILE A 165 61.36 1.60 -1.87
CA ILE A 165 60.07 2.14 -1.40
C ILE A 165 59.30 2.82 -2.54
N SER A 166 60.00 3.33 -3.55
CA SER A 166 59.39 3.88 -4.77
C SER A 166 58.57 2.83 -5.55
N VAL A 167 58.98 1.56 -5.52
CA VAL A 167 58.26 0.43 -6.14
C VAL A 167 56.96 0.15 -5.38
N ILE A 168 57.02 0.20 -4.04
CA ILE A 168 55.83 0.08 -3.19
C ILE A 168 54.79 1.13 -3.58
N SER A 169 55.21 2.40 -3.65
CA SER A 169 54.32 3.52 -3.98
C SER A 169 53.64 3.33 -5.35
N ALA A 170 54.36 2.81 -6.35
CA ALA A 170 53.81 2.57 -7.68
C ALA A 170 52.79 1.42 -7.69
N LYS A 171 53.10 0.30 -7.01
CA LYS A 171 52.21 -0.88 -6.94
C LYS A 171 51.02 -0.70 -6.00
N ALA A 172 51.14 0.14 -4.97
CA ALA A 172 50.11 0.41 -3.98
C ALA A 172 48.95 1.28 -4.51
N LYS A 173 49.21 2.21 -5.45
CA LYS A 173 48.23 3.19 -5.97
C LYS A 173 46.89 2.59 -6.42
N PRO A 174 46.82 1.49 -7.19
CA PRO A 174 45.55 0.89 -7.60
C PRO A 174 44.73 0.33 -6.43
N VAL A 175 45.41 -0.26 -5.44
CA VAL A 175 44.77 -0.78 -4.21
C VAL A 175 44.29 0.38 -3.35
N GLU A 176 45.09 1.44 -3.26
CA GLU A 176 44.74 2.66 -2.53
C GLU A 176 43.48 3.31 -3.10
N SER A 177 43.41 3.51 -4.42
CA SER A 177 42.20 4.04 -5.07
C SER A 177 40.97 3.21 -4.72
N THR A 178 41.09 1.88 -4.77
CA THR A 178 39.98 0.97 -4.43
C THR A 178 39.58 1.09 -2.95
N ALA A 179 40.56 1.22 -2.03
CA ALA A 179 40.31 1.38 -0.61
C ALA A 179 39.65 2.71 -0.26
N VAL A 180 40.07 3.81 -0.90
CA VAL A 180 39.44 5.14 -0.79
C VAL A 180 37.97 5.06 -1.19
N ASP A 181 37.71 4.44 -2.33
CA ASP A 181 36.38 4.31 -2.92
C ASP A 181 35.43 3.48 -2.06
N ILE A 182 35.88 2.32 -1.59
CA ILE A 182 35.13 1.48 -0.65
C ILE A 182 34.91 2.21 0.68
N GLY A 183 35.94 2.85 1.21
CA GLY A 183 35.87 3.60 2.47
C GLY A 183 34.81 4.70 2.43
N LYS A 184 34.76 5.48 1.34
CA LYS A 184 33.75 6.54 1.15
C LYS A 184 32.32 5.99 1.12
N ILE A 185 32.08 4.94 0.35
CA ILE A 185 30.74 4.33 0.23
C ILE A 185 30.27 3.77 1.57
N LEU A 186 31.11 2.96 2.22
CA LEU A 186 30.74 2.30 3.47
C LEU A 186 30.62 3.29 4.63
N LYS A 187 31.47 4.32 4.69
CA LYS A 187 31.33 5.42 5.64
C LYS A 187 29.96 6.08 5.53
N PHE A 188 29.52 6.40 4.31
CA PHE A 188 28.22 7.02 4.10
C PHE A 188 27.06 6.10 4.52
N ILE A 189 27.12 4.82 4.17
CA ILE A 189 26.11 3.82 4.57
C ILE A 189 26.04 3.70 6.10
N ASP A 190 27.20 3.67 6.76
CA ASP A 190 27.31 3.55 8.20
C ASP A 190 26.79 4.80 8.93
N GLU A 191 27.31 5.99 8.60
CA GLU A 191 26.97 7.25 9.27
C GLU A 191 25.52 7.68 9.04
N ASN A 192 24.94 7.39 7.87
CA ASN A 192 23.54 7.70 7.57
C ASN A 192 22.56 6.58 7.93
N HIS A 193 23.04 5.48 8.51
CA HIS A 193 22.23 4.33 8.89
C HIS A 193 21.34 3.79 7.75
N LEU A 194 21.87 3.75 6.52
CA LEU A 194 21.12 3.25 5.36
C LEU A 194 20.85 1.75 5.48
N ILE A 195 19.65 1.33 5.05
CA ILE A 195 19.20 -0.08 5.06
C ILE A 195 18.41 -0.41 3.78
N GLY A 196 18.30 -1.70 3.46
CA GLY A 196 17.35 -2.19 2.46
C GLY A 196 17.42 -1.47 1.12
N GLY A 197 16.27 -1.04 0.60
CA GLY A 197 16.18 -0.28 -0.65
C GLY A 197 16.91 1.06 -0.63
N GLY A 198 17.14 1.66 0.54
CA GLY A 198 17.93 2.89 0.68
C GLY A 198 19.40 2.70 0.32
N VAL A 199 19.99 1.55 0.68
CA VAL A 199 21.36 1.18 0.27
C VAL A 199 21.43 1.01 -1.25
N ILE A 200 20.47 0.30 -1.83
CA ILE A 200 20.40 0.08 -3.28
C ILE A 200 20.25 1.41 -4.01
N GLY A 201 19.33 2.27 -3.56
CA GLY A 201 19.12 3.61 -4.11
C GLY A 201 20.40 4.45 -4.11
N TYR A 202 21.11 4.49 -2.99
CA TYR A 202 22.38 5.20 -2.87
C TYR A 202 23.44 4.66 -3.84
N LEU A 203 23.61 3.33 -3.96
CA LEU A 203 24.58 2.74 -4.88
C LEU A 203 24.27 3.06 -6.35
N TYR A 204 22.99 3.08 -6.74
CA TYR A 204 22.58 3.52 -8.07
C TYR A 204 22.81 5.01 -8.31
N GLU A 205 22.63 5.85 -7.29
CA GLU A 205 22.96 7.27 -7.37
C GLU A 205 24.45 7.46 -7.59
N GLN A 206 25.30 6.77 -6.82
CA GLN A 206 26.74 6.78 -7.06
C GLN A 206 27.05 6.34 -8.50
N LYS A 207 26.38 5.32 -9.03
CA LYS A 207 26.63 4.83 -10.40
C LYS A 207 26.41 5.89 -11.47
N ASN A 208 25.50 6.82 -11.24
CA ASN A 208 25.22 7.92 -12.17
C ASN A 208 26.27 9.04 -12.13
N TYR A 209 26.99 9.19 -11.01
CA TYR A 209 28.04 10.20 -10.86
C TYR A 209 29.39 9.76 -11.43
N PHE A 210 29.66 8.44 -11.51
CA PHE A 210 30.95 7.93 -11.97
C PHE A 210 30.89 7.40 -13.41
N LEU A 211 31.76 7.94 -14.28
CA LEU A 211 32.01 7.46 -15.65
C LEU A 211 32.57 6.02 -15.67
N PRO A 212 32.47 5.29 -16.81
CA PRO A 212 32.95 3.91 -16.93
C PRO A 212 34.46 3.82 -16.62
N SER A 213 34.78 3.36 -15.42
CA SER A 213 36.13 3.19 -14.87
C SER A 213 36.18 1.90 -14.05
N GLY A 214 37.35 1.51 -13.52
CA GLY A 214 37.47 0.34 -12.63
C GLY A 214 36.50 0.39 -11.42
N PHE A 215 36.17 1.59 -10.96
CA PHE A 215 35.16 1.84 -9.92
C PHE A 215 33.75 1.41 -10.34
N SER A 216 33.39 1.51 -11.63
CA SER A 216 32.09 1.07 -12.14
C SER A 216 31.89 -0.44 -11.98
N GLN A 217 32.94 -1.25 -12.18
CA GLN A 217 32.88 -2.70 -11.97
C GLN A 217 32.72 -3.07 -10.50
N LEU A 218 33.45 -2.38 -9.61
CA LEU A 218 33.31 -2.54 -8.17
C LEU A 218 31.88 -2.22 -7.72
N LEU A 219 31.34 -1.10 -8.18
CA LEU A 219 30.00 -0.65 -7.82
C LEU A 219 28.92 -1.61 -8.34
N ASN A 220 29.07 -2.15 -9.55
CA ASN A 220 28.16 -3.20 -10.06
C ASN A 220 28.19 -4.47 -9.18
N LYS A 221 29.35 -4.86 -8.64
CA LYS A 221 29.44 -5.98 -7.69
C LYS A 221 28.73 -5.66 -6.37
N MET A 222 28.83 -4.44 -5.86
CA MET A 222 28.10 -3.99 -4.67
C MET A 222 26.58 -3.99 -4.90
N ILE A 223 26.12 -3.43 -6.02
CA ILE A 223 24.70 -3.39 -6.40
C ILE A 223 24.16 -4.81 -6.51
N SER A 224 24.85 -5.71 -7.23
CA SER A 224 24.41 -7.09 -7.39
C SER A 224 24.28 -7.83 -6.05
N ALA A 225 25.20 -7.58 -5.10
CA ALA A 225 25.13 -8.18 -3.76
C ALA A 225 23.98 -7.61 -2.91
N ALA A 226 23.71 -6.31 -3.03
CA ALA A 226 22.62 -5.64 -2.34
C ALA A 226 21.25 -6.13 -2.89
N GLU A 227 21.12 -6.17 -4.21
CA GLU A 227 19.91 -6.66 -4.89
C GLU A 227 19.64 -8.14 -4.58
N GLU A 228 20.67 -9.00 -4.60
CA GLU A 228 20.49 -10.41 -4.26
C GLU A 228 19.95 -10.59 -2.84
N ALA A 229 20.47 -9.82 -1.88
CA ALA A 229 19.97 -9.85 -0.50
C ALA A 229 18.52 -9.38 -0.42
N TYR A 230 18.16 -8.30 -1.11
CA TYR A 230 16.79 -7.79 -1.15
C TYR A 230 15.81 -8.75 -1.84
N TYR A 231 16.25 -9.39 -2.93
CA TYR A 231 15.45 -10.37 -3.68
C TYR A 231 15.13 -11.64 -2.89
N ILE A 232 15.95 -12.01 -1.90
CA ILE A 232 15.60 -13.10 -0.97
C ILE A 232 14.36 -12.72 -0.14
N LEU A 233 14.32 -11.49 0.38
CA LEU A 233 13.18 -10.99 1.16
C LEU A 233 11.93 -10.86 0.28
N LEU A 234 12.10 -10.33 -0.93
CA LEU A 234 11.04 -10.25 -1.93
C LEU A 234 10.48 -11.62 -2.27
N PHE A 235 11.35 -12.61 -2.51
CA PHE A 235 10.96 -13.97 -2.84
C PHE A 235 10.13 -14.61 -1.71
N ASP A 236 10.59 -14.50 -0.46
CA ASP A 236 9.87 -15.02 0.70
C ASP A 236 8.47 -14.37 0.79
N TRP A 237 8.38 -13.06 0.58
CA TRP A 237 7.10 -12.34 0.57
C TRP A 237 6.14 -12.79 -0.54
N ILE A 238 6.58 -12.81 -1.81
CA ILE A 238 5.70 -13.10 -2.94
C ILE A 238 5.32 -14.58 -3.05
N THR A 239 6.04 -15.48 -2.37
CA THR A 239 5.75 -16.92 -2.42
C THR A 239 5.08 -17.45 -1.15
N THR A 240 5.36 -16.85 0.00
CA THR A 240 4.83 -17.33 1.29
C THR A 240 4.03 -16.29 2.08
N GLY A 241 4.11 -15.00 1.74
CA GLY A 241 3.51 -13.92 2.53
C GLY A 241 4.17 -13.73 3.90
N CYS A 242 5.33 -14.34 4.14
CA CYS A 242 6.03 -14.32 5.44
C CYS A 242 7.40 -13.65 5.33
N LEU A 243 7.75 -12.85 6.34
CA LEU A 243 9.02 -12.09 6.42
C LEU A 243 9.87 -12.52 7.63
N ILE A 244 10.09 -13.82 7.77
CA ILE A 244 10.87 -14.38 8.89
C ILE A 244 12.35 -13.97 8.79
N ARG A 245 12.87 -13.82 7.56
CA ARG A 245 14.26 -13.44 7.31
C ARG A 245 14.52 -11.94 7.48
N ASP A 246 13.50 -11.09 7.38
CA ASP A 246 13.66 -9.65 7.56
C ASP A 246 13.72 -9.29 9.04
N ARG A 247 14.87 -9.54 9.69
CA ARG A 247 15.06 -9.21 11.11
C ARG A 247 15.31 -7.72 11.36
N ALA A 248 15.76 -7.01 10.34
CA ALA A 248 16.16 -5.62 10.45
C ALA A 248 15.07 -4.66 9.96
N TYR A 249 13.89 -5.12 9.54
CA TYR A 249 12.85 -4.28 8.96
C TYR A 249 13.39 -3.47 7.76
N GLU A 250 14.11 -4.15 6.87
CA GLU A 250 14.76 -3.55 5.69
C GLU A 250 13.92 -3.72 4.41
N PHE A 251 12.92 -4.59 4.43
CA PHE A 251 11.96 -4.72 3.34
C PHE A 251 10.89 -3.62 3.42
N MET A 252 10.27 -3.30 2.28
CA MET A 252 9.24 -2.25 2.19
C MET A 252 7.91 -2.58 2.89
N ILE A 253 7.74 -3.81 3.39
CA ILE A 253 6.56 -4.24 4.13
C ILE A 253 7.02 -4.73 5.51
N TRP A 254 6.43 -4.21 6.56
CA TRP A 254 6.77 -4.57 7.94
C TRP A 254 5.64 -5.34 8.60
N ASP A 255 5.96 -6.46 9.24
CA ASP A 255 5.01 -7.25 10.03
C ASP A 255 5.02 -6.80 11.50
N LEU A 256 3.96 -6.11 11.92
CA LEU A 256 3.81 -5.60 13.28
C LEU A 256 3.51 -6.71 14.30
N LYS A 257 3.05 -7.90 13.87
CA LYS A 257 2.78 -9.01 14.79
C LYS A 257 4.01 -9.42 15.62
N ARG A 258 5.20 -9.19 15.07
CA ARG A 258 6.48 -9.43 15.75
C ARG A 258 6.74 -8.44 16.89
N ALA A 259 6.32 -7.20 16.70
CA ALA A 259 6.39 -6.15 17.71
C ALA A 259 5.10 -6.17 18.54
N LYS A 260 5.02 -7.09 19.51
CA LYS A 260 3.84 -7.38 20.36
C LYS A 260 3.11 -6.15 20.94
N ASN A 261 3.75 -4.99 21.00
CA ASN A 261 3.27 -3.78 21.68
C ASN A 261 3.06 -2.58 20.74
N LEU A 262 3.27 -2.72 19.43
CA LEU A 262 3.11 -1.61 18.47
C LEU A 262 1.93 -1.89 17.53
N THR A 263 1.06 -0.90 17.38
CA THR A 263 -0.12 -0.92 16.52
C THR A 263 0.06 0.06 15.36
N VAL A 264 -0.70 -0.08 14.28
CA VAL A 264 -0.64 0.85 13.12
C VAL A 264 -0.88 2.30 13.53
N GLU A 265 -1.65 2.53 14.60
CA GLU A 265 -1.93 3.85 15.15
C GLU A 265 -0.66 4.56 15.67
N ASP A 266 0.33 3.80 16.14
CA ASP A 266 1.66 4.32 16.51
C ASP A 266 2.46 4.85 15.30
N PHE A 267 2.00 4.53 14.09
CA PHE A 267 2.58 4.90 12.79
C PHE A 267 1.64 5.80 11.97
N THR A 268 0.53 6.29 12.54
CA THR A 268 -0.37 7.25 11.87
C THR A 268 -0.55 8.49 12.75
N SER A 269 0.23 9.54 12.49
CA SER A 269 -0.01 10.84 13.10
C SER A 269 -1.31 11.44 12.54
N GLY A 270 -2.42 11.30 13.26
CA GLY A 270 -3.65 12.07 13.01
C GLY A 270 -4.67 11.48 12.05
N TYR A 271 -4.46 10.28 11.48
CA TYR A 271 -5.54 9.53 10.85
C TYR A 271 -6.11 8.55 11.87
N SER A 272 -7.21 8.93 12.51
CA SER A 272 -8.05 7.97 13.21
C SER A 272 -8.54 6.94 12.18
N ILE A 273 -8.19 5.67 12.38
CA ILE A 273 -8.85 4.54 11.71
C ILE A 273 -10.24 4.43 12.33
N GLU A 274 -11.08 5.44 12.12
CA GLU A 274 -12.47 5.38 12.51
C GLU A 274 -13.16 4.31 11.66
N ARG A 275 -13.58 3.24 12.35
CA ARG A 275 -14.61 2.27 11.92
C ARG A 275 -14.19 1.13 10.99
N ALA A 276 -12.93 0.69 11.00
CA ALA A 276 -12.63 -0.67 10.54
C ALA A 276 -13.02 -1.67 11.64
N LYS A 277 -14.23 -2.25 11.55
CA LYS A 277 -14.76 -3.29 12.44
C LYS A 277 -13.70 -4.34 12.79
N ASN A 278 -13.85 -4.93 13.99
CA ASN A 278 -13.00 -5.92 14.66
C ASN A 278 -12.65 -7.17 13.84
N TYR A 279 -11.93 -7.01 12.75
CA TYR A 279 -11.13 -8.04 12.10
C TYR A 279 -9.66 -7.67 12.27
N ASP A 280 -8.82 -8.69 12.47
CA ASP A 280 -7.37 -8.61 12.36
C ASP A 280 -7.01 -8.46 10.88
N THR A 281 -7.34 -7.28 10.34
CA THR A 281 -7.23 -6.97 8.92
C THR A 281 -5.75 -6.89 8.53
N PHE A 282 -5.42 -7.27 7.29
CA PHE A 282 -4.06 -7.16 6.74
C PHE A 282 -3.46 -5.77 7.02
N GLU A 283 -4.31 -4.74 6.94
CA GLU A 283 -3.99 -3.33 7.17
C GLU A 283 -3.68 -2.98 8.64
N LYS A 284 -4.07 -3.82 9.62
CA LYS A 284 -3.70 -3.69 11.04
C LYS A 284 -2.39 -4.40 11.38
N ARG A 285 -1.99 -5.38 10.57
CA ARG A 285 -0.79 -6.19 10.79
C ARG A 285 0.42 -5.68 10.00
N PHE A 286 0.22 -5.27 8.76
CA PHE A 286 1.31 -4.91 7.86
C PHE A 286 1.35 -3.41 7.60
N VAL A 287 2.55 -2.82 7.71
CA VAL A 287 2.82 -1.41 7.36
C VAL A 287 3.66 -1.36 6.09
N PHE A 288 3.32 -0.43 5.20
CA PHE A 288 4.01 -0.23 3.93
C PHE A 288 4.88 1.03 3.96
N ILE A 289 6.17 0.88 3.66
CA ILE A 289 7.16 1.96 3.64
C ILE A 289 7.72 2.09 2.23
N SER A 290 7.22 3.08 1.47
CA SER A 290 7.61 3.28 0.07
C SER A 290 9.10 3.54 -0.12
N ASP A 291 9.74 4.21 0.84
CA ASP A 291 11.14 4.64 0.75
C ASP A 291 12.13 3.46 0.77
N LEU A 292 11.69 2.30 1.27
CA LEU A 292 12.48 1.07 1.29
C LEU A 292 12.31 0.24 0.01
N CYS A 293 11.45 0.65 -0.91
CA CYS A 293 11.33 0.01 -2.22
C CYS A 293 12.46 0.50 -3.15
N PRO A 294 13.28 -0.38 -3.72
CA PRO A 294 14.23 0.00 -4.76
C PRO A 294 13.52 0.66 -5.93
N LYS A 295 14.05 1.78 -6.44
CA LYS A 295 13.51 2.49 -7.63
C LYS A 295 13.33 1.56 -8.84
N THR A 296 14.18 0.53 -8.95
CA THR A 296 14.07 -0.51 -9.99
C THR A 296 12.79 -1.34 -9.90
N LEU A 297 12.15 -1.47 -8.74
CA LEU A 297 10.92 -2.24 -8.52
C LEU A 297 9.67 -1.38 -8.37
N GLU A 298 9.80 -0.05 -8.38
CA GLU A 298 8.68 0.89 -8.26
C GLU A 298 7.51 0.58 -9.21
N PRO A 299 7.72 0.20 -10.50
CA PRO A 299 6.63 -0.13 -11.42
C PRO A 299 5.77 -1.35 -11.01
N VAL A 300 6.30 -2.24 -10.16
CA VAL A 300 5.59 -3.46 -9.69
C VAL A 300 5.33 -3.44 -8.19
N MET A 301 5.57 -2.31 -7.52
CA MET A 301 5.44 -2.16 -6.08
C MET A 301 4.05 -2.55 -5.57
N ASP A 302 2.98 -2.02 -6.18
CA ASP A 302 1.59 -2.38 -5.82
C ASP A 302 1.30 -3.87 -6.01
N THR A 303 1.86 -4.46 -7.07
CA THR A 303 1.73 -5.90 -7.36
C THR A 303 2.39 -6.74 -6.27
N ILE A 304 3.57 -6.35 -5.80
CA ILE A 304 4.27 -7.04 -4.70
C ILE A 304 3.43 -7.00 -3.42
N VAL A 305 2.82 -5.86 -3.09
CA VAL A 305 1.95 -5.78 -1.90
C VAL A 305 0.72 -6.68 -2.06
N LYS A 306 0.09 -6.69 -3.24
CA LYS A 306 -1.05 -7.57 -3.54
C LYS A 306 -0.69 -9.05 -3.39
N CYS A 307 0.48 -9.49 -3.85
CA CYS A 307 0.94 -10.88 -3.69
C CYS A 307 0.83 -11.34 -2.23
N GLY A 308 1.48 -10.63 -1.31
CA GLY A 308 1.46 -11.03 0.09
C GLY A 308 0.09 -10.84 0.75
N ARG A 309 -0.71 -9.85 0.33
CA ARG A 309 -2.11 -9.72 0.78
C ARG A 309 -2.95 -10.95 0.41
N TYR A 310 -2.84 -11.44 -0.83
CA TYR A 310 -3.56 -12.63 -1.27
C TYR A 310 -3.09 -13.88 -0.54
N LEU A 311 -1.78 -14.05 -0.37
CA LEU A 311 -1.22 -15.20 0.35
C LEU A 311 -1.60 -15.20 1.84
N TYR A 312 -1.58 -14.02 2.48
CA TYR A 312 -1.99 -13.86 3.87
C TYR A 312 -3.45 -14.27 4.08
N LEU A 313 -4.36 -13.76 3.24
CA LEU A 313 -5.77 -14.12 3.32
C LEU A 313 -5.98 -15.62 3.03
N TYR A 314 -5.26 -16.16 2.04
CA TYR A 314 -5.31 -17.58 1.74
C TYR A 314 -4.91 -18.44 2.96
N GLU A 315 -3.80 -18.10 3.62
CA GLU A 315 -3.31 -18.81 4.82
C GLU A 315 -4.28 -18.71 5.99
N GLN A 316 -4.88 -17.53 6.25
CA GLN A 316 -5.87 -17.35 7.32
C GLN A 316 -7.09 -18.27 7.15
N HIS A 317 -7.48 -18.56 5.91
CA HIS A 317 -8.69 -19.33 5.62
C HIS A 317 -8.45 -20.82 5.40
N VAL A 318 -7.21 -21.26 5.17
CA VAL A 318 -6.89 -22.68 5.01
C VAL A 318 -6.02 -23.16 6.17
N SER A 319 -6.66 -23.69 7.22
CA SER A 319 -5.98 -24.28 8.38
C SER A 319 -4.94 -25.32 7.92
N LYS A 320 -3.65 -24.98 8.05
CA LYS A 320 -2.48 -25.81 7.69
C LYS A 320 -2.15 -25.98 6.19
N ALA A 321 -2.77 -25.27 5.25
CA ALA A 321 -2.25 -25.31 3.89
C ALA A 321 -1.10 -24.32 3.72
N ARG A 322 0.09 -24.83 3.39
CA ARG A 322 1.06 -24.01 2.69
C ARG A 322 0.48 -23.64 1.33
N PRO A 323 0.63 -22.40 0.85
CA PRO A 323 0.36 -22.07 -0.54
C PRO A 323 0.97 -23.15 -1.43
N LEU A 324 0.23 -23.59 -2.46
CA LEU A 324 0.71 -24.61 -3.38
C LEU A 324 2.13 -24.20 -3.84
N PRO A 325 3.15 -25.05 -3.68
CA PRO A 325 4.52 -24.67 -3.99
C PRO A 325 4.57 -24.21 -5.44
N LEU A 326 4.89 -22.94 -5.64
CA LEU A 326 5.13 -22.39 -6.96
C LEU A 326 6.33 -23.17 -7.56
N PRO A 327 6.35 -23.46 -8.88
CA PRO A 327 7.47 -24.09 -9.55
C PRO A 327 8.66 -23.11 -9.71
N LEU A 328 8.92 -22.29 -8.68
CA LEU A 328 9.96 -21.29 -8.62
C LEU A 328 10.72 -21.48 -7.31
N THR A 329 11.96 -21.91 -7.42
CA THR A 329 12.89 -21.99 -6.29
C THR A 329 13.63 -20.65 -6.14
N LEU A 330 14.13 -20.38 -4.93
CA LEU A 330 14.95 -19.20 -4.68
C LEU A 330 16.17 -19.14 -5.62
N SER A 331 16.80 -20.29 -5.90
CA SER A 331 17.94 -20.38 -6.82
C SER A 331 17.55 -19.97 -8.24
N ASN A 332 16.41 -20.45 -8.75
CA ASN A 332 15.93 -20.08 -10.08
C ASN A 332 15.60 -18.57 -10.14
N PHE A 333 14.97 -18.04 -9.09
CA PHE A 333 14.66 -16.61 -9.02
C PHE A 333 15.91 -15.73 -9.02
N LYS A 334 16.95 -16.12 -8.26
CA LYS A 334 18.25 -15.42 -8.24
C LYS A 334 18.93 -15.46 -9.61
N GLU A 335 18.93 -16.60 -10.29
CA GLU A 335 19.52 -16.71 -11.63
C GLU A 335 18.78 -15.87 -12.67
N LEU A 336 17.44 -15.77 -12.57
CA LEU A 336 16.66 -14.86 -13.42
C LEU A 336 16.97 -13.39 -13.11
N ALA A 337 17.09 -13.03 -11.83
CA ALA A 337 17.40 -11.67 -11.41
C ALA A 337 18.78 -11.17 -11.88
N LYS A 338 19.75 -12.08 -12.04
CA LYS A 338 21.06 -11.74 -12.62
C LYS A 338 21.02 -11.46 -14.13
N ARG A 339 20.02 -11.99 -14.84
CA ARG A 339 19.92 -11.87 -16.30
C ARG A 339 19.22 -10.59 -16.72
N ASP A 340 18.02 -10.35 -16.18
CA ASP A 340 17.17 -9.25 -16.63
C ASP A 340 16.11 -8.86 -15.59
N LEU A 341 16.02 -7.55 -15.31
CA LEU A 341 15.05 -6.95 -14.40
C LEU A 341 13.62 -7.04 -14.95
N ALA A 342 13.42 -6.93 -16.27
CA ALA A 342 12.09 -7.01 -16.86
C ALA A 342 11.49 -8.41 -16.65
N THR A 343 12.32 -9.45 -16.76
CA THR A 343 11.95 -10.84 -16.44
C THR A 343 11.58 -11.03 -14.97
N VAL A 344 12.24 -10.34 -14.03
CA VAL A 344 11.84 -10.36 -12.61
C VAL A 344 10.44 -9.74 -12.44
N MET A 345 10.20 -8.60 -13.08
CA MET A 345 8.89 -7.92 -13.03
C MET A 345 7.75 -8.77 -13.60
N THR A 346 7.98 -9.49 -14.69
CA THR A 346 6.96 -10.40 -15.27
C THR A 346 6.68 -11.57 -14.34
N VAL A 347 7.72 -12.18 -13.76
CA VAL A 347 7.55 -13.27 -12.77
C VAL A 347 6.72 -12.80 -11.55
N ILE A 348 6.95 -11.59 -11.05
CA ILE A 348 6.16 -11.03 -9.94
C ILE A 348 4.68 -10.90 -10.33
N LYS A 349 4.39 -10.39 -11.54
CA LYS A 349 3.01 -10.27 -12.05
C LYS A 349 2.34 -11.64 -12.19
N ASP A 350 3.05 -12.62 -12.75
CA ASP A 350 2.54 -13.99 -12.93
C ASP A 350 2.23 -14.66 -11.59
N ILE A 351 3.09 -14.47 -10.58
CA ILE A 351 2.87 -14.99 -9.22
C ILE A 351 1.66 -14.31 -8.58
N CYS A 352 1.50 -12.99 -8.75
CA CYS A 352 0.35 -12.26 -8.26
C CYS A 352 -0.94 -12.80 -8.87
N GLU A 353 -0.97 -12.98 -10.20
CA GLU A 353 -2.14 -13.50 -10.91
C GLU A 353 -2.48 -14.93 -10.46
N LYS A 354 -1.49 -15.81 -10.30
CA LYS A 354 -1.70 -17.16 -9.77
C LYS A 354 -2.26 -17.13 -8.35
N SER A 355 -1.73 -16.27 -7.48
CA SER A 355 -2.19 -16.13 -6.10
C SER A 355 -3.63 -15.59 -6.04
N SER A 356 -3.94 -14.60 -6.87
CA SER A 356 -5.29 -14.05 -7.06
C SER A 356 -6.29 -15.12 -7.52
N ARG A 357 -5.94 -15.92 -8.54
CA ARG A 357 -6.76 -17.05 -9.02
C ARG A 357 -7.03 -18.07 -7.92
N ASN A 358 -6.00 -18.46 -7.18
CA ASN A 358 -6.11 -19.45 -6.11
C ASN A 358 -7.01 -18.95 -4.97
N LEU A 359 -6.87 -17.68 -4.58
CA LEU A 359 -7.73 -17.08 -3.56
C LEU A 359 -9.17 -16.96 -4.06
N LEU A 360 -9.41 -16.53 -5.31
CA LEU A 360 -10.77 -16.48 -5.87
C LEU A 360 -11.43 -17.86 -5.87
N LYS A 361 -10.69 -18.90 -6.26
CA LYS A 361 -11.19 -20.28 -6.23
C LYS A 361 -11.59 -20.69 -4.81
N LEU A 362 -10.75 -20.41 -3.82
CA LEU A 362 -11.06 -20.66 -2.40
C LEU A 362 -12.33 -19.91 -1.96
N LEU A 363 -12.48 -18.63 -2.33
CA LEU A 363 -13.64 -17.82 -1.98
C LEU A 363 -14.95 -18.37 -2.59
N ARG A 364 -14.90 -18.86 -3.83
CA ARG A 364 -16.04 -19.51 -4.47
C ARG A 364 -16.39 -20.83 -3.79
N GLU A 365 -15.43 -21.74 -3.66
CA GLU A 365 -15.68 -23.11 -3.20
C GLU A 365 -16.02 -23.19 -1.71
N LYS A 366 -15.37 -22.38 -0.86
CA LYS A 366 -15.54 -22.47 0.60
C LYS A 366 -16.60 -21.54 1.15
N TYR A 367 -16.79 -20.37 0.54
CA TYR A 367 -17.65 -19.31 1.08
C TYR A 367 -18.85 -18.96 0.19
N ASP A 368 -18.99 -19.59 -0.98
CA ASP A 368 -19.99 -19.30 -2.02
C ASP A 368 -20.06 -17.80 -2.38
N LEU A 369 -18.91 -17.25 -2.78
CA LEU A 369 -18.77 -15.86 -3.23
C LEU A 369 -19.87 -15.43 -4.23
N ASP A 370 -20.18 -16.27 -5.22
CA ASP A 370 -21.18 -15.94 -6.25
C ASP A 370 -22.59 -15.78 -5.66
N LEU A 371 -22.94 -16.59 -4.65
CA LEU A 371 -24.21 -16.47 -3.94
C LEU A 371 -24.20 -15.23 -3.03
N PHE A 372 -23.06 -14.89 -2.44
CA PHE A 372 -22.94 -13.68 -1.62
C PHE A 372 -23.14 -12.42 -2.45
N ALA A 373 -22.51 -12.36 -3.63
CA ALA A 373 -22.66 -11.27 -4.58
C ALA A 373 -24.12 -11.09 -5.02
N LYS A 374 -24.82 -12.19 -5.33
CA LYS A 374 -26.27 -12.16 -5.61
C LYS A 374 -27.09 -11.66 -4.42
N SER A 375 -26.72 -12.08 -3.21
CA SER A 375 -27.40 -11.63 -1.99
C SER A 375 -27.24 -10.13 -1.78
N LEU A 376 -26.09 -9.52 -2.11
CA LEU A 376 -25.93 -8.07 -2.06
C LEU A 376 -26.95 -7.36 -2.96
N GLY A 377 -27.12 -7.82 -4.21
CA GLY A 377 -28.14 -7.28 -5.11
C GLY A 377 -29.56 -7.43 -4.55
N GLN A 378 -29.90 -8.61 -4.03
CA GLN A 378 -31.24 -8.87 -3.47
C GLN A 378 -31.55 -8.04 -2.22
N PHE A 379 -30.59 -7.91 -1.29
CA PHE A 379 -30.79 -7.13 -0.07
C PHE A 379 -30.75 -5.62 -0.32
N PHE A 380 -29.76 -5.10 -1.04
CA PHE A 380 -29.63 -3.64 -1.21
C PHE A 380 -30.53 -3.06 -2.30
N LEU A 381 -30.80 -3.83 -3.36
CA LEU A 381 -31.34 -3.29 -4.61
C LEU A 381 -32.67 -3.93 -5.03
N ASP A 382 -33.26 -4.76 -4.14
CA ASP A 382 -34.50 -5.52 -4.35
C ASP A 382 -34.53 -6.33 -5.67
N ASP A 383 -33.37 -6.91 -6.06
CA ASP A 383 -33.21 -7.68 -7.29
C ASP A 383 -34.05 -8.97 -7.30
N GLY A 384 -35.32 -8.84 -7.71
CA GLY A 384 -36.28 -9.93 -7.81
C GLY A 384 -36.75 -10.52 -6.49
N SER A 385 -36.36 -9.93 -5.34
CA SER A 385 -36.71 -10.44 -4.01
C SER A 385 -38.11 -10.03 -3.54
N GLY A 386 -38.59 -8.86 -3.95
CA GLY A 386 -39.87 -8.27 -3.55
C GLY A 386 -39.97 -7.92 -2.06
N TRP A 387 -38.88 -8.05 -1.29
CA TRP A 387 -38.90 -7.85 0.15
C TRP A 387 -39.08 -6.37 0.50
N LEU A 388 -38.50 -5.47 -0.29
CA LEU A 388 -38.50 -4.04 -0.01
C LEU A 388 -39.92 -3.47 -0.08
N SER A 389 -40.69 -3.88 -1.08
CA SER A 389 -42.09 -3.46 -1.23
C SER A 389 -42.92 -3.94 -0.03
N ASN A 390 -42.80 -5.23 0.34
CA ASN A 390 -43.47 -5.79 1.52
C ASN A 390 -43.05 -5.07 2.82
N PHE A 391 -41.77 -4.76 2.96
CA PHE A 391 -41.24 -4.05 4.12
C PHE A 391 -41.86 -2.65 4.26
N ILE A 392 -41.89 -1.88 3.18
CA ILE A 392 -42.53 -0.58 3.15
C ILE A 392 -44.02 -0.71 3.49
N ASP A 393 -44.75 -1.66 2.90
CA ASP A 393 -46.16 -1.87 3.22
C ASP A 393 -46.42 -2.13 4.70
N TYR A 394 -45.60 -2.98 5.33
CA TYR A 394 -45.71 -3.24 6.77
C TYR A 394 -45.42 -2.01 7.62
N THR A 395 -44.40 -1.23 7.27
CA THR A 395 -44.03 -0.02 8.02
C THR A 395 -45.12 1.05 7.92
N VAL A 396 -45.63 1.32 6.71
CA VAL A 396 -46.70 2.30 6.50
C VAL A 396 -48.00 1.83 7.16
N ALA A 397 -48.33 0.53 7.13
CA ALA A 397 -49.54 0.00 7.79
C ALA A 397 -49.51 0.14 9.31
N LYS A 398 -48.31 0.13 9.90
CA LYS A 398 -48.12 0.26 11.34
C LYS A 398 -47.76 1.70 11.78
N GLY A 399 -47.70 2.65 10.86
CA GLY A 399 -47.27 4.03 11.14
C GLY A 399 -45.84 4.11 11.69
N ILE A 400 -44.96 3.18 11.31
CA ILE A 400 -43.57 3.15 11.78
C ILE A 400 -42.74 4.07 10.89
N ASP A 401 -41.98 4.97 11.50
CA ASP A 401 -41.02 5.77 10.75
C ASP A 401 -39.81 4.93 10.32
N VAL A 402 -39.60 4.87 9.01
CA VAL A 402 -38.48 4.16 8.37
C VAL A 402 -37.15 4.90 8.57
N ASN A 403 -37.16 6.17 8.99
CA ASN A 403 -35.95 6.95 9.24
C ASN A 403 -35.32 6.66 10.64
N GLU A 404 -36.04 5.95 11.50
CA GLU A 404 -35.61 5.64 12.86
C GLU A 404 -35.48 4.12 13.09
N PRO A 405 -34.27 3.59 13.38
CA PRO A 405 -34.10 2.16 13.65
C PRO A 405 -34.73 1.80 15.00
N SER A 406 -35.98 1.36 14.97
CA SER A 406 -36.69 0.86 16.15
C SER A 406 -36.74 -0.67 16.17
N ARG A 407 -36.98 -1.24 17.35
CA ARG A 407 -37.28 -2.68 17.46
C ARG A 407 -38.45 -3.09 16.56
N ALA A 408 -39.45 -2.21 16.42
CA ALA A 408 -40.59 -2.44 15.54
C ALA A 408 -40.18 -2.49 14.06
N LEU A 409 -39.25 -1.63 13.64
CA LEU A 409 -38.71 -1.63 12.28
C LEU A 409 -37.96 -2.94 11.96
N GLN A 410 -37.15 -3.43 12.90
CA GLN A 410 -36.45 -4.71 12.76
C GLN A 410 -37.43 -5.90 12.68
N VAL A 411 -38.54 -5.85 13.40
CA VAL A 411 -39.61 -6.87 13.29
C VAL A 411 -40.23 -6.82 11.90
N CYS A 412 -40.60 -5.64 11.40
CA CYS A 412 -41.14 -5.48 10.04
C CYS A 412 -40.15 -5.95 8.97
N PHE A 413 -38.85 -5.67 9.13
CA PHE A 413 -37.80 -6.15 8.24
C PHE A 413 -37.76 -7.68 8.22
N ASN A 414 -37.70 -8.32 9.38
CA ASN A 414 -37.70 -9.78 9.45
C ASN A 414 -38.96 -10.40 8.86
N THR A 415 -40.14 -9.84 9.15
CA THR A 415 -41.40 -10.29 8.55
C THR A 415 -41.42 -10.13 7.04
N ALA A 416 -40.88 -9.04 6.49
CA ALA A 416 -40.78 -8.85 5.04
C ALA A 416 -39.87 -9.89 4.39
N ILE A 417 -38.72 -10.16 5.00
CA ILE A 417 -37.79 -11.19 4.53
C ILE A 417 -38.42 -12.59 4.60
N ASP A 418 -39.13 -12.91 5.68
CA ASP A 418 -39.79 -14.22 5.87
C ASP A 418 -40.88 -14.50 4.84
N ASN A 419 -41.51 -13.44 4.30
CA ASN A 419 -42.52 -13.49 3.25
C ASN A 419 -41.95 -13.25 1.84
N SER A 420 -40.63 -13.33 1.68
CA SER A 420 -39.96 -13.08 0.41
C SER A 420 -39.17 -14.31 -0.07
N LEU A 421 -38.57 -14.22 -1.26
CA LEU A 421 -37.63 -15.23 -1.75
C LEU A 421 -36.34 -15.32 -0.92
N LEU A 422 -36.09 -14.35 -0.02
CA LEU A 422 -34.92 -14.30 0.85
C LEU A 422 -35.05 -15.14 2.13
N LYS A 423 -36.21 -15.76 2.40
CA LYS A 423 -36.45 -16.56 3.62
C LYS A 423 -35.35 -17.57 3.89
N ASN A 424 -34.90 -18.27 2.85
CA ASN A 424 -33.90 -19.35 2.93
C ASN A 424 -32.49 -18.90 2.53
N ASN A 425 -32.23 -17.59 2.42
CA ASN A 425 -30.91 -17.10 2.04
C ASN A 425 -29.91 -17.33 3.18
N LYS A 426 -28.82 -18.06 2.90
CA LYS A 426 -27.79 -18.43 3.90
C LYS A 426 -27.07 -17.22 4.52
N PHE A 427 -27.07 -16.08 3.85
CA PHE A 427 -26.39 -14.86 4.29
C PHE A 427 -27.31 -13.86 4.98
N ARG A 428 -28.59 -14.20 5.22
CA ARG A 428 -29.56 -13.30 5.87
C ARG A 428 -29.02 -12.64 7.14
N SER A 429 -28.35 -13.42 8.00
CA SER A 429 -27.80 -12.91 9.28
C SER A 429 -26.68 -11.89 9.11
N SER A 430 -26.08 -11.81 7.92
CA SER A 430 -25.03 -10.85 7.58
C SER A 430 -25.58 -9.45 7.32
N PHE A 431 -26.86 -9.27 7.03
CA PHE A 431 -27.47 -7.99 6.71
C PHE A 431 -28.30 -7.47 7.88
N LYS A 432 -27.89 -6.34 8.46
CA LYS A 432 -28.61 -5.70 9.58
C LYS A 432 -28.92 -4.25 9.24
N LEU A 433 -30.14 -3.80 9.55
CA LEU A 433 -30.48 -2.38 9.40
C LEU A 433 -29.88 -1.56 10.55
N THR A 434 -29.28 -0.43 10.20
CA THR A 434 -28.67 0.56 11.09
C THR A 434 -29.05 1.97 10.65
N ARG A 435 -28.85 2.98 11.50
CA ARG A 435 -29.04 4.39 11.12
C ARG A 435 -27.74 4.95 10.55
N LYS A 436 -27.86 5.66 9.44
CA LYS A 436 -26.76 6.41 8.81
C LYS A 436 -27.28 7.76 8.31
N GLU A 437 -26.40 8.75 8.32
CA GLU A 437 -26.65 10.05 7.70
C GLU A 437 -26.31 10.01 6.21
N PHE A 438 -27.21 10.55 5.40
CA PHE A 438 -27.08 10.73 3.97
C PHE A 438 -27.21 12.20 3.60
N LYS A 439 -26.57 12.61 2.52
CA LYS A 439 -26.77 13.94 1.92
C LYS A 439 -27.98 13.83 0.99
N GLY A 440 -29.12 14.43 1.33
CA GLY A 440 -30.34 14.37 0.51
C GLY A 440 -30.79 12.95 0.09
N ILE A 441 -31.82 12.84 -0.76
CA ILE A 441 -32.20 11.53 -1.32
C ILE A 441 -31.28 11.23 -2.51
N PHE A 442 -31.31 12.08 -3.54
CA PHE A 442 -30.48 11.89 -4.73
C PHE A 442 -29.06 12.42 -4.60
N GLN A 443 -28.82 13.41 -3.74
CA GLN A 443 -27.46 13.94 -3.50
C GLN A 443 -26.50 12.85 -3.01
N SER A 444 -26.99 11.79 -2.35
CA SER A 444 -26.21 10.67 -1.85
C SER A 444 -25.54 9.84 -2.96
N VAL A 445 -26.15 9.78 -4.15
CA VAL A 445 -25.61 9.08 -5.33
C VAL A 445 -24.66 9.99 -6.12
N HIS A 446 -24.67 11.30 -5.88
CA HIS A 446 -23.83 12.26 -6.61
C HIS A 446 -22.49 12.48 -5.90
N GLY A 447 -21.43 11.86 -6.43
CA GLY A 447 -20.06 12.19 -6.08
C GLY A 447 -19.70 13.58 -6.60
N GLY A 448 -19.62 14.59 -5.73
CA GLY A 448 -19.22 15.94 -6.15
C GLY A 448 -19.64 17.11 -5.25
N PHE A 449 -20.51 16.90 -4.25
CA PHE A 449 -20.75 17.91 -3.21
C PHE A 449 -19.62 17.83 -2.18
N THR A 450 -18.50 18.50 -2.47
CA THR A 450 -17.43 18.70 -1.47
C THR A 450 -17.98 19.55 -0.33
N GLN A 451 -17.52 19.30 0.91
CA GLN A 451 -17.90 20.08 2.10
C GLN A 451 -17.55 21.59 1.99
N ASN A 452 -16.84 21.99 0.93
CA ASN A 452 -16.30 23.33 0.74
C ASN A 452 -17.15 24.22 -0.18
N ASP A 453 -18.36 23.80 -0.57
CA ASP A 453 -19.26 24.62 -1.38
C ASP A 453 -20.22 25.39 -0.44
N PRO A 454 -19.97 26.69 -0.15
CA PRO A 454 -20.69 27.46 0.88
C PRO A 454 -22.18 27.66 0.57
N ASP A 455 -22.60 27.45 -0.68
CA ASP A 455 -24.00 27.55 -1.12
C ASP A 455 -24.77 26.23 -1.08
N SER A 456 -24.10 25.10 -0.79
CA SER A 456 -24.78 23.82 -0.62
C SER A 456 -25.37 23.72 0.79
N ARG A 457 -26.65 24.10 0.95
CA ARG A 457 -27.43 23.68 2.12
C ARG A 457 -27.60 22.16 2.07
N VAL A 458 -26.58 21.42 2.50
CA VAL A 458 -26.62 19.96 2.59
C VAL A 458 -27.60 19.59 3.71
N LEU A 459 -28.83 19.26 3.35
CA LEU A 459 -29.77 18.65 4.28
C LEU A 459 -29.27 17.23 4.57
N LEU A 460 -28.64 17.07 5.73
CA LEU A 460 -28.30 15.76 6.28
C LEU A 460 -29.61 15.07 6.68
N ARG A 461 -29.88 13.92 6.08
CA ARG A 461 -31.04 13.09 6.38
C ARG A 461 -30.59 11.80 7.04
N GLU A 462 -31.09 11.53 8.23
CA GLU A 462 -30.96 10.22 8.84
C GLU A 462 -31.92 9.25 8.14
N SER A 463 -31.39 8.10 7.73
CA SER A 463 -32.18 7.04 7.11
C SER A 463 -31.59 5.68 7.45
N VAL A 464 -32.35 4.62 7.17
CA VAL A 464 -31.85 3.26 7.34
C VAL A 464 -30.82 2.91 6.28
N ALA A 465 -29.80 2.20 6.72
CA ALA A 465 -28.72 1.65 5.92
C ALA A 465 -28.45 0.20 6.34
N PHE A 466 -27.87 -0.58 5.45
CA PHE A 466 -27.37 -1.90 5.80
C PHE A 466 -25.96 -1.81 6.38
N ASP A 467 -25.81 -2.46 7.51
CA ASP A 467 -24.54 -2.85 8.08
C ASP A 467 -24.29 -4.34 7.79
N VAL A 468 -23.21 -4.61 7.05
CA VAL A 468 -22.91 -5.95 6.53
C VAL A 468 -21.80 -6.60 7.36
N SER A 469 -22.12 -7.65 8.12
CA SER A 469 -21.10 -8.49 8.76
C SER A 469 -20.64 -9.58 7.80
N MET A 470 -19.58 -9.27 7.05
CA MET A 470 -18.99 -10.17 6.06
C MET A 470 -17.78 -10.93 6.60
N ASN A 471 -17.45 -12.05 5.98
CA ASN A 471 -16.16 -12.71 6.22
C ASN A 471 -15.03 -11.75 5.79
N PRO A 472 -13.96 -11.56 6.57
CA PRO A 472 -12.82 -10.72 6.18
C PRO A 472 -12.21 -11.10 4.83
N ALA A 473 -12.33 -12.36 4.40
CA ALA A 473 -11.95 -12.81 3.05
C ALA A 473 -12.65 -12.03 1.92
N PHE A 474 -13.88 -11.57 2.15
CA PHE A 474 -14.68 -10.82 1.19
C PHE A 474 -14.37 -9.33 1.18
N ALA A 475 -13.75 -8.79 2.24
CA ALA A 475 -13.42 -7.37 2.32
C ALA A 475 -12.45 -6.90 1.22
N ILE A 476 -11.71 -7.84 0.60
CA ILE A 476 -10.85 -7.54 -0.55
C ILE A 476 -11.63 -7.27 -1.84
N ILE A 477 -12.83 -7.85 -1.97
CA ILE A 477 -13.73 -7.68 -3.12
C ILE A 477 -14.77 -6.60 -2.79
N PHE A 478 -15.35 -6.65 -1.60
CA PHE A 478 -16.40 -5.75 -1.13
C PHE A 478 -15.89 -4.88 0.05
N PRO A 479 -14.95 -3.95 -0.18
CA PRO A 479 -14.51 -3.04 0.87
C PRO A 479 -15.65 -2.10 1.31
N ASP A 480 -15.50 -1.46 2.45
CA ASP A 480 -16.52 -0.57 3.02
C ASP A 480 -16.96 0.55 2.07
N THR A 481 -16.04 1.03 1.22
CA THR A 481 -16.34 2.03 0.17
C THR A 481 -17.36 1.53 -0.85
N ILE A 482 -17.37 0.23 -1.14
CA ILE A 482 -18.34 -0.39 -2.04
C ILE A 482 -19.67 -0.59 -1.33
N ILE A 483 -19.65 -1.04 -0.08
CA ILE A 483 -20.87 -1.17 0.75
C ILE A 483 -21.56 0.19 0.93
N GLU A 484 -20.79 1.26 1.06
CA GLU A 484 -21.32 2.62 1.09
C GLU A 484 -22.04 3.00 -0.21
N ARG A 485 -21.47 2.67 -1.38
CA ARG A 485 -22.14 2.91 -2.67
C ARG A 485 -23.45 2.14 -2.79
N TYR A 486 -23.48 0.88 -2.37
CA TYR A 486 -24.73 0.10 -2.31
C TYR A 486 -25.75 0.74 -1.36
N ASN A 487 -25.32 1.24 -0.20
CA ASN A 487 -26.17 1.96 0.73
C ASN A 487 -26.78 3.24 0.12
N ASN A 488 -26.03 3.98 -0.71
CA ASN A 488 -26.56 5.17 -1.37
C ASN A 488 -27.70 4.82 -2.35
N PHE A 489 -27.56 3.72 -3.10
CA PHE A 489 -28.66 3.24 -3.95
C PHE A 489 -29.84 2.72 -3.13
N PHE A 490 -29.58 1.96 -2.07
CA PHE A 490 -30.63 1.50 -1.16
C PHE A 490 -31.42 2.67 -0.57
N HIS A 491 -30.73 3.74 -0.17
CA HIS A 491 -31.33 4.98 0.34
C HIS A 491 -32.29 5.63 -0.68
N VAL A 492 -31.89 5.74 -1.95
CA VAL A 492 -32.78 6.25 -3.00
C VAL A 492 -34.00 5.34 -3.18
N LEU A 493 -33.79 4.03 -3.31
CA LEU A 493 -34.85 3.06 -3.58
C LEU A 493 -35.88 3.00 -2.45
N ILE A 494 -35.44 3.01 -1.19
CA ILE A 494 -36.35 2.93 -0.05
C ILE A 494 -37.25 4.16 0.05
N HIS A 495 -36.72 5.35 -0.24
CA HIS A 495 -37.51 6.58 -0.25
C HIS A 495 -38.52 6.59 -1.41
N LEU A 496 -38.10 6.24 -2.63
CA LEU A 496 -39.01 6.18 -3.78
C LEU A 496 -40.13 5.15 -3.57
N LYS A 497 -39.80 3.95 -3.07
CA LYS A 497 -40.79 2.91 -2.76
C LYS A 497 -41.75 3.33 -1.65
N ARG A 498 -41.25 4.01 -0.61
CA ARG A 498 -42.10 4.58 0.44
C ARG A 498 -43.10 5.59 -0.12
N VAL A 499 -42.64 6.52 -0.96
CA VAL A 499 -43.50 7.52 -1.61
C VAL A 499 -44.56 6.85 -2.50
N GLN A 500 -44.16 5.85 -3.31
CA GLN A 500 -45.07 5.08 -4.16
C GLN A 500 -46.21 4.44 -3.34
N VAL A 501 -45.89 3.75 -2.25
CA VAL A 501 -46.89 3.09 -1.38
C VAL A 501 -47.80 4.11 -0.70
N LEU A 502 -47.26 5.22 -0.20
CA LEU A 502 -48.07 6.28 0.43
C LEU A 502 -49.06 6.92 -0.55
N LEU A 503 -48.60 7.23 -1.77
CA LEU A 503 -49.47 7.75 -2.83
C LEU A 503 -50.57 6.76 -3.21
N LEU A 504 -50.26 5.46 -3.30
CA LEU A 504 -51.26 4.42 -3.59
C LEU A 504 -52.34 4.37 -2.50
N ARG A 505 -51.95 4.45 -1.23
CA ARG A 505 -52.91 4.46 -0.09
C ARG A 505 -53.78 5.71 -0.09
N LYS A 506 -53.18 6.89 -0.24
CA LYS A 506 -53.91 8.15 -0.32
C LYS A 506 -54.93 8.11 -1.46
N LYS A 507 -54.56 7.56 -2.62
CA LYS A 507 -55.46 7.37 -3.76
C LYS A 507 -56.63 6.41 -3.46
N THR A 508 -56.40 5.34 -2.70
CA THR A 508 -57.47 4.42 -2.26
C THR A 508 -58.41 5.04 -1.24
N GLU A 509 -57.89 5.87 -0.31
CA GLU A 509 -58.69 6.58 0.69
C GLU A 509 -59.58 7.65 0.06
N LEU A 510 -59.08 8.33 -0.97
CA LEU A 510 -59.73 9.45 -1.65
C LEU A 510 -60.62 9.02 -2.85
N ALA A 511 -61.16 7.80 -2.84
CA ALA A 511 -62.02 7.29 -3.91
C ALA A 511 -63.19 8.25 -4.28
N ARG A 512 -63.62 9.14 -3.36
CA ARG A 512 -64.74 10.09 -3.52
C ARG A 512 -64.36 11.58 -3.67
N THR A 513 -63.10 11.94 -3.93
CA THR A 513 -62.66 13.35 -4.06
C THR A 513 -62.82 13.97 -5.45
N SER A 514 -62.54 15.28 -5.52
CA SER A 514 -62.55 16.11 -6.74
C SER A 514 -61.67 15.54 -7.85
N TYR A 515 -62.02 15.82 -9.10
CA TYR A 515 -61.25 15.38 -10.26
C TYR A 515 -59.83 15.98 -10.27
N GLU A 516 -59.69 17.24 -9.84
CA GLU A 516 -58.42 17.97 -9.78
C GLU A 516 -57.41 17.31 -8.83
N GLU A 517 -57.86 16.93 -7.63
CA GLU A 517 -57.02 16.26 -6.63
C GLU A 517 -56.57 14.86 -7.11
N LYS A 518 -57.47 14.13 -7.79
CA LYS A 518 -57.13 12.85 -8.42
C LYS A 518 -56.11 13.01 -9.55
N SER A 519 -56.23 14.09 -10.34
CA SER A 519 -55.27 14.43 -11.39
C SER A 519 -53.88 14.69 -10.81
N LEU A 520 -53.80 15.51 -9.75
CA LEU A 520 -52.55 15.81 -9.04
C LEU A 520 -51.87 14.53 -8.51
N LEU A 521 -52.62 13.66 -7.84
CA LEU A 521 -52.11 12.38 -7.33
C LEU A 521 -51.60 11.45 -8.47
N ASN A 522 -52.28 11.43 -9.61
CA ASN A 522 -51.83 10.66 -10.77
C ASN A 522 -50.54 11.24 -11.37
N SER A 523 -50.40 12.56 -11.41
CA SER A 523 -49.17 13.24 -11.83
C SER A 523 -48.00 12.91 -10.91
N MET A 524 -48.18 13.05 -9.59
CA MET A 524 -47.18 12.67 -8.59
C MET A 524 -46.78 11.19 -8.70
N MET A 525 -47.75 10.29 -8.90
CA MET A 525 -47.48 8.86 -9.10
C MET A 525 -46.65 8.63 -10.37
N ARG A 526 -47.04 9.21 -11.50
CA ARG A 526 -46.31 9.10 -12.76
C ARG A 526 -44.87 9.60 -12.63
N PHE A 527 -44.64 10.67 -11.87
CA PHE A 527 -43.29 11.16 -11.58
C PHE A 527 -42.43 10.10 -10.87
N VAL A 528 -42.94 9.57 -9.76
CA VAL A 528 -42.21 8.60 -8.92
C VAL A 528 -42.01 7.29 -9.66
N ASP A 529 -43.03 6.78 -10.35
CA ASP A 529 -42.97 5.55 -11.13
C ASP A 529 -41.93 5.65 -12.25
N LYS A 530 -41.84 6.79 -12.95
CA LYS A 530 -40.81 7.00 -13.98
C LYS A 530 -39.39 6.95 -13.43
N ILE A 531 -39.16 7.59 -12.28
CA ILE A 531 -37.84 7.55 -11.62
C ILE A 531 -37.52 6.11 -11.21
N LEU A 532 -38.47 5.44 -10.56
CA LEU A 532 -38.28 4.10 -10.05
C LEU A 532 -38.05 3.08 -11.17
N GLN A 533 -38.82 3.17 -12.25
CA GLN A 533 -38.65 2.34 -13.45
C GLN A 533 -37.25 2.52 -14.05
N TYR A 534 -36.81 3.78 -14.21
CA TYR A 534 -35.51 4.05 -14.79
C TYR A 534 -34.36 3.57 -13.89
N VAL A 535 -34.36 3.99 -12.63
CA VAL A 535 -33.26 3.70 -11.70
C VAL A 535 -33.22 2.21 -11.36
N SER A 536 -34.34 1.61 -10.97
CA SER A 536 -34.40 0.21 -10.55
C SER A 536 -34.33 -0.75 -11.74
N GLU A 537 -35.26 -0.66 -12.68
CA GLU A 537 -35.43 -1.70 -13.72
C GLU A 537 -34.44 -1.53 -14.88
N TRP A 538 -34.17 -0.30 -15.31
CA TRP A 538 -33.32 -0.07 -16.50
C TRP A 538 -31.84 0.01 -16.14
N VAL A 539 -31.50 0.80 -15.13
CA VAL A 539 -30.10 1.03 -14.75
C VAL A 539 -29.60 -0.08 -13.84
N ILE A 540 -30.18 -0.24 -12.66
CA ILE A 540 -29.65 -1.13 -11.62
C ILE A 540 -29.75 -2.60 -12.04
N CYS A 541 -30.93 -3.11 -12.41
CA CYS A 541 -31.07 -4.50 -12.86
C CYS A 541 -30.17 -4.82 -14.08
N GLY A 542 -30.02 -3.87 -15.00
CA GLY A 542 -29.13 -3.99 -16.15
C GLY A 542 -27.65 -4.16 -15.73
N GLN A 543 -27.16 -3.30 -14.84
CA GLN A 543 -25.77 -3.39 -14.35
C GLN A 543 -25.53 -4.62 -13.46
N LEU A 544 -26.50 -5.00 -12.62
CA LEU A 544 -26.43 -6.20 -11.79
C LEU A 544 -26.35 -7.48 -12.62
N LYS A 545 -27.12 -7.57 -13.71
CA LYS A 545 -27.06 -8.73 -14.61
C LYS A 545 -25.66 -8.88 -15.23
N ILE A 546 -25.08 -7.77 -15.71
CA ILE A 546 -23.70 -7.76 -16.24
C ILE A 546 -22.71 -8.22 -15.17
N PHE A 547 -22.84 -7.71 -13.95
CA PHE A 547 -21.99 -8.09 -12.83
C PHE A 547 -22.14 -9.58 -12.46
N HIS A 548 -23.36 -10.10 -12.34
CA HIS A 548 -23.62 -11.50 -12.02
C HIS A 548 -23.11 -12.48 -13.09
N ASP A 549 -23.22 -12.11 -14.38
CA ASP A 549 -22.69 -12.94 -15.47
C ASP A 549 -21.16 -12.92 -15.52
N ALA A 550 -20.56 -11.77 -15.20
CA ALA A 550 -19.11 -11.60 -15.21
C ALA A 550 -18.43 -12.21 -13.97
N ILE A 551 -19.02 -12.07 -12.78
CA ILE A 551 -18.44 -12.63 -11.54
C ILE A 551 -18.33 -14.14 -11.64
N GLY A 552 -19.28 -14.84 -12.27
CA GLY A 552 -19.19 -16.29 -12.46
C GLY A 552 -18.08 -16.73 -13.42
N LYS A 553 -17.67 -15.85 -14.36
CA LYS A 553 -16.66 -16.14 -15.39
C LYS A 553 -15.27 -15.62 -15.05
N ALA A 554 -15.16 -14.72 -14.07
CA ALA A 554 -13.89 -14.10 -13.71
C ALA A 554 -12.85 -15.15 -13.28
N THR A 555 -11.61 -14.97 -13.73
CA THR A 555 -10.51 -15.85 -13.35
C THR A 555 -9.73 -15.29 -12.16
N SER A 556 -9.62 -13.97 -12.03
CA SER A 556 -8.87 -13.31 -10.96
C SER A 556 -9.73 -12.35 -10.12
N ILE A 557 -9.26 -12.03 -8.92
CA ILE A 557 -9.89 -11.05 -8.02
C ILE A 557 -9.93 -9.67 -8.68
N GLU A 558 -8.87 -9.29 -9.38
CA GLU A 558 -8.79 -8.00 -10.10
C GLU A 558 -9.90 -7.84 -11.13
N GLN A 559 -10.24 -8.93 -11.85
CA GLN A 559 -11.34 -8.90 -12.80
C GLN A 559 -12.68 -8.70 -12.10
N VAL A 560 -12.92 -9.37 -10.96
CA VAL A 560 -14.16 -9.20 -10.18
C VAL A 560 -14.29 -7.76 -9.69
N VAL A 561 -13.23 -7.21 -9.09
CA VAL A 561 -13.21 -5.83 -8.58
C VAL A 561 -13.39 -4.83 -9.71
N ALA A 562 -12.68 -5.00 -10.84
CA ALA A 562 -12.80 -4.09 -11.98
C ALA A 562 -14.20 -4.07 -12.58
N VAL A 563 -14.85 -5.23 -12.72
CA VAL A 563 -16.23 -5.29 -13.23
C VAL A 563 -17.20 -4.67 -12.23
N GLN A 564 -17.04 -4.94 -10.93
CA GLN A 564 -17.86 -4.32 -9.89
C GLN A 564 -17.76 -2.80 -9.91
N ASP A 565 -16.53 -2.27 -9.93
CA ASP A 565 -16.29 -0.83 -9.99
C ASP A 565 -16.89 -0.22 -11.25
N HIS A 566 -16.72 -0.88 -12.41
CA HIS A 566 -17.31 -0.44 -13.66
C HIS A 566 -18.84 -0.38 -13.58
N CYS A 567 -19.49 -1.47 -13.15
CA CYS A 567 -20.95 -1.54 -13.03
C CYS A 567 -21.51 -0.52 -12.06
N LEU A 568 -20.87 -0.31 -10.90
CA LEU A 568 -21.31 0.69 -9.92
C LEU A 568 -21.08 2.12 -10.42
N ASN A 569 -19.96 2.40 -11.09
CA ASN A 569 -19.69 3.72 -11.67
C ASN A 569 -20.70 4.04 -12.79
N GLU A 570 -21.00 3.07 -13.67
CA GLU A 570 -22.01 3.24 -14.72
C GLU A 570 -23.41 3.39 -14.14
N ALA A 571 -23.77 2.60 -13.10
CA ALA A 571 -25.04 2.77 -12.40
C ALA A 571 -25.16 4.16 -11.77
N THR A 572 -24.09 4.65 -11.16
CA THR A 572 -24.03 5.98 -10.52
C THR A 572 -24.19 7.06 -11.57
N LYS A 573 -23.41 7.00 -12.65
CA LYS A 573 -23.47 7.96 -13.76
C LYS A 573 -24.85 8.03 -14.40
N LYS A 574 -25.47 6.87 -14.67
CA LYS A 574 -26.81 6.82 -15.30
C LYS A 574 -27.92 7.26 -14.35
N SER A 575 -27.80 6.95 -13.06
CA SER A 575 -28.79 7.35 -12.04
C SER A 575 -28.58 8.78 -11.50
N SER A 576 -27.56 9.49 -11.99
CA SER A 576 -27.30 10.88 -11.60
C SER A 576 -28.22 11.83 -12.37
N LEU A 577 -28.70 12.84 -11.68
CA LEU A 577 -29.37 14.04 -12.19
C LEU A 577 -28.32 15.14 -12.46
N ASP A 578 -28.71 16.15 -13.23
CA ASP A 578 -27.91 17.36 -13.34
C ASP A 578 -27.91 18.10 -11.98
N ARG A 579 -26.75 18.65 -11.59
CA ARG A 579 -26.54 19.24 -10.25
C ARG A 579 -27.64 20.23 -9.85
N ALA A 580 -28.12 21.03 -10.80
CA ALA A 580 -29.19 22.00 -10.59
C ALA A 580 -30.55 21.33 -10.33
N CYS A 581 -30.83 20.17 -10.94
CA CYS A 581 -32.07 19.43 -10.78
C CYS A 581 -32.13 18.60 -9.48
N VAL A 582 -30.98 18.20 -8.92
CA VAL A 582 -30.94 17.35 -7.72
C VAL A 582 -31.72 17.96 -6.54
N ALA A 583 -31.49 19.24 -6.25
CA ALA A 583 -32.18 19.91 -5.14
C ALA A 583 -33.69 20.01 -5.37
N PHE A 584 -34.13 20.27 -6.61
CA PHE A 584 -35.55 20.36 -6.94
C PHE A 584 -36.26 19.00 -6.87
N VAL A 585 -35.59 17.91 -7.27
CA VAL A 585 -36.15 16.56 -7.16
C VAL A 585 -36.29 16.14 -5.69
N ASP A 586 -35.31 16.44 -4.84
CA ASP A 586 -35.42 16.19 -3.40
C ASP A 586 -36.61 16.99 -2.80
N VAL A 587 -36.77 18.28 -3.16
CA VAL A 587 -37.92 19.11 -2.75
C VAL A 587 -39.25 18.55 -3.26
N LEU A 588 -39.32 18.09 -4.51
CA LEU A 588 -40.53 17.48 -5.08
C LEU A 588 -40.95 16.24 -4.29
N LEU A 589 -40.00 15.40 -3.89
CA LEU A 589 -40.28 14.22 -3.05
C LEU A 589 -40.77 14.63 -1.66
N ASP A 590 -40.19 15.66 -1.05
CA ASP A 590 -40.64 16.15 0.27
C ASP A 590 -42.04 16.79 0.20
N ILE A 591 -42.38 17.51 -0.88
CA ILE A 591 -43.74 18.01 -1.14
C ILE A 591 -44.73 16.84 -1.21
N ILE A 592 -44.39 15.80 -2.00
CA ILE A 592 -45.24 14.62 -2.13
C ILE A 592 -45.42 13.95 -0.77
N ILE A 593 -44.33 13.71 -0.03
CA ILE A 593 -44.37 13.09 1.30
C ILE A 593 -45.29 13.88 2.23
N SER A 594 -45.09 15.20 2.34
CA SER A 594 -45.87 16.08 3.23
C SER A 594 -47.36 16.05 2.89
N TYR A 595 -47.70 15.96 1.61
CA TYR A 595 -49.09 15.88 1.17
C TYR A 595 -49.73 14.53 1.51
N VAL A 596 -49.02 13.42 1.27
CA VAL A 596 -49.58 12.08 1.52
C VAL A 596 -49.62 11.71 3.01
N THR A 597 -48.72 12.25 3.84
CA THR A 597 -48.76 12.09 5.30
C THR A 597 -49.81 12.98 5.96
N GLY A 598 -50.27 14.03 5.28
CA GLY A 598 -51.25 14.98 5.79
C GLY A 598 -50.64 16.17 6.54
N ASP A 599 -49.34 16.39 6.44
CA ASP A 599 -48.67 17.57 6.98
C ASP A 599 -48.99 18.82 6.16
N TRP A 600 -49.27 18.66 4.86
CA TRP A 600 -49.79 19.70 3.97
C TRP A 600 -51.14 19.26 3.42
N CYS A 601 -52.23 19.90 3.84
CA CYS A 601 -53.59 19.46 3.54
C CYS A 601 -54.23 20.10 2.30
N ASP A 602 -53.77 21.27 1.86
CA ASP A 602 -54.36 21.99 0.73
C ASP A 602 -53.81 21.49 -0.61
N PHE A 603 -54.62 20.71 -1.33
CA PHE A 603 -54.21 20.14 -2.61
C PHE A 603 -53.93 21.20 -3.70
N LYS A 604 -54.51 22.41 -3.60
CA LYS A 604 -54.28 23.48 -4.58
C LYS A 604 -52.91 24.10 -4.38
N GLU A 605 -52.57 24.46 -3.14
CA GLU A 605 -51.24 24.97 -2.79
C GLU A 605 -50.14 23.95 -3.11
N VAL A 606 -50.39 22.67 -2.77
CA VAL A 606 -49.49 21.56 -3.11
C VAL A 606 -49.34 21.42 -4.63
N GLY A 607 -50.44 21.51 -5.37
CA GLY A 607 -50.46 21.47 -6.83
C GLY A 607 -49.62 22.58 -7.46
N GLU A 608 -49.77 23.82 -6.97
CA GLU A 608 -48.97 24.98 -7.41
C GLU A 608 -47.48 24.81 -7.10
N ALA A 609 -47.15 24.36 -5.88
CA ALA A 609 -45.77 24.13 -5.48
C ALA A 609 -45.11 23.00 -6.27
N PHE A 610 -45.85 21.90 -6.52
CA PHE A 610 -45.39 20.78 -7.32
C PHE A 610 -45.14 21.20 -8.78
N ALA A 611 -46.10 21.90 -9.40
CA ALA A 611 -45.97 22.40 -10.77
C ALA A 611 -44.78 23.36 -10.92
N LYS A 612 -44.64 24.32 -10.00
CA LYS A 612 -43.53 25.28 -10.00
C LYS A 612 -42.16 24.60 -9.98
N ASN A 613 -41.97 23.60 -9.13
CA ASN A 613 -40.69 22.88 -9.04
C ASN A 613 -40.42 21.98 -10.27
N ILE A 614 -41.47 21.44 -10.91
CA ILE A 614 -41.33 20.76 -12.20
C ILE A 614 -40.90 21.74 -13.29
N ASP A 615 -41.51 22.92 -13.35
CA ASP A 615 -41.20 23.91 -14.38
C ASP A 615 -39.79 24.48 -14.22
N LEU A 616 -39.30 24.67 -12.99
CA LEU A 616 -37.89 24.99 -12.72
C LEU A 616 -36.93 23.91 -13.26
N CYS A 617 -37.26 22.63 -13.09
CA CYS A 617 -36.46 21.54 -13.69
C CYS A 617 -36.48 21.59 -15.22
N LYS A 618 -37.63 21.91 -15.84
CA LYS A 618 -37.74 22.04 -17.30
C LYS A 618 -36.96 23.24 -17.83
N GLU A 619 -36.97 24.37 -17.14
CA GLU A 619 -36.18 25.55 -17.50
C GLU A 619 -34.68 25.21 -17.55
N ILE A 620 -34.18 24.47 -16.57
CA ILE A 620 -32.80 23.98 -16.56
C ILE A 620 -32.52 23.10 -17.78
N VAL A 621 -33.45 22.20 -18.12
CA VAL A 621 -33.34 21.34 -19.30
C VAL A 621 -33.27 22.16 -20.59
N ILE A 622 -34.12 23.17 -20.72
CA ILE A 622 -34.12 24.10 -21.88
C ILE A 622 -32.81 24.90 -21.96
N GLN A 623 -32.29 25.38 -20.82
CA GLN A 623 -31.01 26.10 -20.75
C GLN A 623 -29.83 25.21 -21.18
N HIS A 624 -29.82 23.94 -20.75
CA HIS A 624 -28.80 22.99 -21.16
C HIS A 624 -28.84 22.74 -22.68
N GLU A 625 -30.04 22.66 -23.26
CA GLU A 625 -30.23 22.50 -24.70
C GLU A 625 -29.80 23.73 -25.49
N SER A 626 -30.16 24.93 -25.04
CA SER A 626 -29.72 26.18 -25.68
C SER A 626 -28.20 26.33 -25.64
N ASN A 627 -27.55 25.82 -24.59
CA ASN A 627 -26.10 25.84 -24.42
C ASN A 627 -25.38 24.66 -25.08
N LEU A 628 -26.10 23.76 -25.77
CA LEU A 628 -25.55 22.52 -26.36
C LEU A 628 -24.78 21.65 -25.36
N THR A 629 -25.13 21.75 -24.08
CA THR A 629 -24.53 20.95 -23.01
C THR A 629 -25.30 19.65 -22.82
N PRO A 630 -24.62 18.48 -22.74
CA PRO A 630 -25.31 17.20 -22.57
C PRO A 630 -25.99 17.12 -21.20
N LEU A 631 -27.24 16.70 -21.19
CA LEU A 631 -28.00 16.39 -19.96
C LEU A 631 -27.56 15.06 -19.37
N SER A 632 -27.74 14.91 -18.07
CA SER A 632 -27.60 13.60 -17.44
C SER A 632 -28.68 12.62 -17.97
N PRO A 633 -28.40 11.31 -18.01
CA PRO A 633 -29.34 10.32 -18.53
C PRO A 633 -30.69 10.30 -17.80
N LEU A 634 -30.69 10.44 -16.47
CA LEU A 634 -31.92 10.49 -15.69
C LEU A 634 -32.68 11.82 -15.89
N THR A 635 -31.99 12.97 -15.95
CA THR A 635 -32.66 14.26 -16.23
C THR A 635 -33.36 14.22 -17.60
N TYR A 636 -32.65 13.74 -18.63
CA TYR A 636 -33.21 13.56 -19.96
C TYR A 636 -34.45 12.65 -19.93
N TRP A 637 -34.36 11.52 -19.23
CA TRP A 637 -35.47 10.57 -19.11
C TRP A 637 -36.69 11.20 -18.47
N LEU A 638 -36.51 11.93 -17.36
CA LEU A 638 -37.62 12.47 -16.58
C LEU A 638 -38.34 13.62 -17.28
N PHE A 639 -37.58 14.53 -17.90
CA PHE A 639 -38.13 15.80 -18.36
C PHE A 639 -38.26 15.92 -19.87
N ARG A 640 -37.64 15.03 -20.67
CA ARG A 640 -37.63 15.13 -22.13
C ARG A 640 -38.15 13.90 -22.89
N SER A 641 -37.98 12.69 -22.36
CA SER A 641 -38.44 11.48 -23.08
C SER A 641 -39.94 11.55 -23.43
N SER A 642 -40.32 11.06 -24.62
CA SER A 642 -41.67 11.12 -25.19
C SER A 642 -42.70 10.61 -24.18
N GLY A 643 -43.51 11.53 -23.65
CA GLY A 643 -44.24 11.37 -22.40
C GLY A 643 -43.94 12.47 -21.37
N SER A 644 -43.26 13.55 -21.77
CA SER A 644 -43.10 14.77 -20.98
C SER A 644 -44.46 15.27 -20.46
N TYR A 645 -44.45 16.01 -19.35
CA TYR A 645 -45.60 16.66 -18.71
C TYR A 645 -46.38 17.66 -19.61
N SER A 646 -46.24 17.57 -20.93
CA SER A 646 -46.77 18.50 -21.94
C SER A 646 -48.02 18.01 -22.68
N GLU A 647 -48.51 16.80 -22.42
CA GLU A 647 -49.77 16.32 -23.02
C GLU A 647 -50.65 15.69 -21.93
N HIS A 648 -51.31 16.55 -21.14
CA HIS A 648 -52.71 16.48 -20.70
C HIS A 648 -52.99 17.47 -19.56
#